data_AF-A0A1Q2MEK0-F1
#
_entry.id   AF-A0A1Q2MEK0-F1
#
_cell.length_a   1.000
_cell.length_b   1.000
_cell.length_c   1.000
_cell.angle_alpha   90.00
_cell.angle_beta   90.00
_cell.angle_gamma   90.00
#
_symmetry.space_group_name_H-M   'P 1'
#
loop_
_entity.id
_entity.type
_entity.pdbx_description
1 polymer ?
#
loop_
_entity_poly.entity_id
_entity_poly.type
_entity_poly.pdbx_seq_one_letter_code
_entity_poly.pdbx_strand_id
1 'polypeptide(L)'
;MLYAGVLPAYFLIFAVCGVFGADIDFSLIDGQSVARCRIVYKDLSFEANVVLDAGQSGSVFLHENTGKMLEFASGDTLSMEFAGGAVLSNLKTTPMGLEFLEDLTKDFASELNEIPAVAMLGIDAFSGHTFTIDQARGKISLSNDPLTLEPQEPNVFAFNFERGRYGLVLNLKGPDGFDIKAGISTRRRETLIDTIAAELASDLDNNLGDISLGGITINDYTPLRATELSGGNPDMPDIILGNVFFESFAFSVDPVNDIIHFRQKIKTARSFPEQAFFDAVRDEDPDAIEEFINDSGRDNFYYQEAAASLAQMRLSQEPFDKSAWLRAVEHTVKAAQIERKSQVLINHCQSLRNSGKDPELVLVRQLLEQAKEWADDDINSRAPFEIQAQLGLAALELGEITQARRHMLSAVFGLPKEPRFNLWMGMVYEKMDKNLRAWSRYIISAMADDPPPEATPALDRLNNNIEFRKEFGMRDARELLEGHIPDFHPENRAQQRPAITTLEFFNSVDNPDCGAIALAVDGIGEYFSDYNVQVVKYHLSRPTGDPMETRISVTRADYYGVKTTPALFIDGKRVDLRGFKGMMPQDVFNGLLEGIENQDPAKRELMTNTTRKDGQIEVEFQPLVEGLEYQSAVLLVEGDVMSAGASGLWMYRNVVRHGIQSLFDEEKVTYTIPDVEALWEDIDTTIGQIEEKYSTSFITRPWYVDPDRCRIVVLIQEKESKRIVLSFEKAFEE
;
A
#
# COMPACT_ATOMS: atom_id res chain seq x y z
N MET A 1 38.39 37.55 46.35
CA MET A 1 38.45 39.02 46.30
C MET A 1 39.08 39.42 44.98
N LEU A 2 38.32 40.16 44.16
CA LEU A 2 38.70 41.13 43.10
C LEU A 2 39.71 40.68 42.02
N TYR A 3 39.30 40.44 40.76
CA TYR A 3 38.86 41.34 39.66
C TYR A 3 39.99 41.86 38.75
N ALA A 4 39.68 41.78 37.44
CA ALA A 4 40.25 42.47 36.26
C ALA A 4 41.60 41.94 35.72
N GLY A 5 41.80 41.69 34.42
CA GLY A 5 40.95 41.86 33.23
C GLY A 5 41.83 42.03 31.98
N VAL A 6 41.21 41.75 30.81
CA VAL A 6 41.45 42.37 29.48
C VAL A 6 42.13 41.50 28.38
N LEU A 7 41.25 41.17 27.40
CA LEU A 7 41.40 40.92 25.94
C LEU A 7 42.01 39.61 25.39
N PRO A 8 41.20 38.74 24.75
CA PRO A 8 41.65 37.90 23.64
C PRO A 8 41.47 38.62 22.31
N ALA A 9 42.51 38.56 21.47
CA ALA A 9 42.52 39.09 20.11
C ALA A 9 41.48 38.36 19.24
N TYR A 10 40.53 39.11 18.70
CA TYR A 10 39.70 38.66 17.58
C TYR A 10 40.57 38.66 16.32
N PHE A 11 41.04 37.48 15.91
CA PHE A 11 41.47 37.25 14.52
C PHE A 11 40.20 37.17 13.67
N LEU A 12 39.80 38.29 13.07
CA LEU A 12 38.92 38.28 11.90
C LEU A 12 39.74 37.72 10.73
N ILE A 13 39.57 36.44 10.43
CA ILE A 13 39.95 35.87 9.14
C ILE A 13 38.86 36.29 8.16
N PHE A 14 39.08 37.41 7.46
CA PHE A 14 38.42 37.61 6.18
C PHE A 14 39.08 36.63 5.19
N ALA A 15 38.48 35.46 5.02
CA ALA A 15 38.79 34.57 3.91
C ALA A 15 38.28 35.23 2.63
N VAL A 16 39.13 36.03 2.00
CA VAL A 16 38.98 36.35 0.58
C VAL A 16 39.41 35.09 -0.17
N CYS A 17 38.46 34.18 -0.40
CA CYS A 17 38.65 33.01 -1.26
C CYS A 17 38.74 33.47 -2.71
N GLY A 18 39.93 33.86 -3.15
CA GLY A 18 40.26 33.89 -4.56
C GLY A 18 40.39 32.47 -5.08
N VAL A 19 39.30 31.90 -5.60
CA VAL A 19 39.35 30.63 -6.34
C VAL A 19 39.98 30.92 -7.69
N PHE A 20 41.27 30.59 -7.85
CA PHE A 20 41.91 30.53 -9.16
C PHE A 20 41.96 29.07 -9.61
N GLY A 21 41.10 28.71 -10.57
CA GLY A 21 41.19 27.45 -11.35
C GLY A 21 40.74 26.18 -10.61
N ALA A 22 39.63 26.21 -9.88
CA ALA A 22 39.07 25.00 -9.29
C ALA A 22 38.09 24.30 -10.24
N ASP A 23 38.19 22.98 -10.28
CA ASP A 23 37.41 22.14 -11.19
C ASP A 23 36.54 21.15 -10.42
N ILE A 24 35.41 20.76 -11.02
CA ILE A 24 34.56 19.67 -10.55
C ILE A 24 34.58 18.58 -11.61
N ASP A 25 35.13 17.42 -11.27
CA ASP A 25 35.08 16.24 -12.11
C ASP A 25 33.76 15.50 -11.89
N PHE A 26 33.18 15.00 -12.97
CA PHE A 26 31.95 14.21 -12.96
C PHE A 26 32.02 13.08 -13.99
N SER A 27 31.20 12.06 -13.79
CA SER A 27 31.02 10.94 -14.71
C SER A 27 29.59 10.89 -15.22
N LEU A 28 29.39 10.31 -16.41
CA LEU A 28 28.07 9.96 -16.90
C LEU A 28 27.66 8.59 -16.34
N ILE A 29 26.65 8.56 -15.48
CA ILE A 29 26.04 7.34 -14.94
C ILE A 29 24.58 7.36 -15.36
N ASP A 30 24.15 6.34 -16.11
CA ASP A 30 22.82 6.28 -16.73
C ASP A 30 22.47 7.53 -17.57
N GLY A 31 23.49 8.11 -18.22
CA GLY A 31 23.35 9.35 -18.97
C GLY A 31 23.14 10.62 -18.13
N GLN A 32 23.22 10.53 -16.79
CA GLN A 32 23.17 11.66 -15.86
C GLN A 32 24.59 12.09 -15.48
N SER A 33 24.81 13.40 -15.35
CA SER A 33 26.10 13.95 -14.91
C SER A 33 26.23 13.86 -13.39
N VAL A 34 27.07 12.97 -12.88
CA VAL A 34 27.22 12.70 -11.45
C VAL A 34 28.60 13.08 -10.95
N ALA A 35 28.65 13.96 -9.95
CA ALA A 35 29.89 14.38 -9.30
C ALA A 35 29.97 13.85 -7.87
N ARG A 36 31.16 13.35 -7.48
CA ARG A 36 31.43 12.96 -6.09
C ARG A 36 31.87 14.16 -5.28
N CYS A 37 31.29 14.35 -4.10
CA CYS A 37 31.62 15.44 -3.20
C CYS A 37 31.58 15.02 -1.73
N ARG A 38 32.09 15.91 -0.88
CA ARG A 38 31.87 15.89 0.57
C ARG A 38 30.89 16.99 0.92
N ILE A 39 29.73 16.61 1.46
CA ILE A 39 28.73 17.55 1.96
C ILE A 39 29.10 17.92 3.39
N VAL A 40 29.14 19.22 3.68
CA VAL A 40 29.44 19.79 5.01
C VAL A 40 28.25 20.63 5.47
N TYR A 41 27.67 20.26 6.61
CA TYR A 41 26.53 20.94 7.22
C TYR A 41 26.67 20.94 8.74
N LYS A 42 26.76 22.13 9.34
CA LYS A 42 27.09 22.32 10.77
C LYS A 42 28.38 21.54 11.11
N ASP A 43 28.32 20.65 12.10
CA ASP A 43 29.45 19.82 12.53
C ASP A 43 29.48 18.44 11.81
N LEU A 44 28.56 18.20 10.86
CA LEU A 44 28.46 16.95 10.11
C LEU A 44 29.15 17.07 8.75
N SER A 45 29.82 15.98 8.36
CA SER A 45 30.47 15.86 7.07
C SER A 45 30.41 14.41 6.59
N PHE A 46 30.02 14.17 5.35
CA PHE A 46 29.95 12.84 4.75
C PHE A 46 30.17 12.90 3.23
N GLU A 47 30.61 11.79 2.64
CA GLU A 47 30.75 11.66 1.19
C GLU A 47 29.43 11.33 0.54
N ALA A 48 29.17 11.91 -0.63
CA ALA A 48 27.97 11.67 -1.40
C ALA A 48 28.21 11.88 -2.91
N ASN A 49 27.37 11.25 -3.71
CA ASN A 49 27.21 11.60 -5.11
C ASN A 49 26.11 12.66 -5.27
N VAL A 50 26.32 13.58 -6.21
CA VAL A 50 25.35 14.62 -6.57
C VAL A 50 25.13 14.66 -8.08
N VAL A 51 23.88 14.78 -8.50
CA VAL A 51 23.50 14.92 -9.90
C VAL A 51 23.57 16.39 -10.30
N LEU A 52 24.17 16.70 -11.44
CA LEU A 52 24.29 18.04 -11.97
C LEU A 52 23.13 18.30 -12.94
N ASP A 53 22.29 19.30 -12.66
CA ASP A 53 21.25 19.76 -13.58
C ASP A 53 21.30 21.27 -13.76
N ALA A 54 22.11 21.72 -14.72
CA ALA A 54 22.23 23.14 -15.08
C ALA A 54 20.90 23.77 -15.56
N GLY A 55 19.88 22.93 -15.81
CA GLY A 55 18.52 23.32 -16.13
C GLY A 55 17.65 23.75 -14.97
N GLN A 56 18.04 23.55 -13.71
CA GLN A 56 17.14 23.82 -12.59
C GLN A 56 17.46 25.13 -11.89
N SER A 57 16.42 25.94 -11.65
CA SER A 57 16.51 27.18 -10.87
C SER A 57 16.53 26.86 -9.37
N GLY A 58 17.72 26.67 -8.83
CA GLY A 58 17.97 26.40 -7.41
C GLY A 58 19.43 26.06 -7.17
N SER A 59 19.89 26.16 -5.92
CA SER A 59 21.28 25.79 -5.61
C SER A 59 21.40 24.29 -5.36
N VAL A 60 20.78 23.78 -4.30
CA VAL A 60 20.80 22.35 -3.95
C VAL A 60 19.39 21.84 -3.69
N PHE A 61 19.02 20.76 -4.35
CA PHE A 61 17.84 19.97 -4.05
C PHE A 61 18.28 18.70 -3.32
N LEU A 62 17.97 18.59 -2.03
CA LEU A 62 18.43 17.50 -1.18
C LEU A 62 17.33 16.43 -1.07
N HIS A 63 17.70 15.16 -1.16
CA HIS A 63 16.76 14.06 -0.96
C HIS A 63 16.12 14.16 0.44
N GLU A 64 14.80 14.04 0.54
CA GLU A 64 14.08 14.26 1.79
C GLU A 64 14.53 13.35 2.95
N ASN A 65 14.88 12.09 2.67
CA ASN A 65 15.40 11.17 3.69
C ASN A 65 16.76 11.64 4.23
N THR A 66 17.62 12.16 3.37
CA THR A 66 18.89 12.78 3.78
C THR A 66 18.63 14.06 4.57
N GLY A 67 17.65 14.86 4.15
CA GLY A 67 17.20 16.05 4.90
C GLY A 67 16.71 15.72 6.30
N LYS A 68 15.87 14.68 6.44
CA LYS A 68 15.39 14.17 7.74
C LYS A 68 16.54 13.68 8.61
N MET A 69 17.47 12.91 8.04
CA MET A 69 18.66 12.40 8.75
C MET A 69 19.55 13.54 9.29
N LEU A 70 19.68 14.63 8.54
CA LEU A 70 20.47 15.80 8.92
C LEU A 70 19.70 16.80 9.79
N GLU A 71 18.41 16.55 10.09
CA GLU A 71 17.50 17.52 10.73
C GLU A 71 17.51 18.89 10.03
N PHE A 72 17.55 18.85 8.69
CA PHE A 72 17.74 20.02 7.85
C PHE A 72 16.49 20.91 7.85
N ALA A 73 16.61 22.16 8.27
CA ALA A 73 15.49 23.11 8.30
C ALA A 73 15.33 23.84 6.96
N SER A 74 14.12 24.29 6.64
CA SER A 74 13.89 25.10 5.44
C SER A 74 14.67 26.42 5.52
N GLY A 75 15.47 26.70 4.49
CA GLY A 75 16.31 27.90 4.41
C GLY A 75 17.73 27.74 4.97
N ASP A 76 18.07 26.57 5.51
CA ASP A 76 19.45 26.23 5.86
C ASP A 76 20.36 26.20 4.62
N THR A 77 21.65 26.38 4.87
CA THR A 77 22.70 26.31 3.85
C THR A 77 23.73 25.23 4.18
N LEU A 78 24.28 24.61 3.15
CA LEU A 78 25.41 23.68 3.26
C LEU A 78 26.57 24.12 2.38
N SER A 79 27.71 23.43 2.54
CA SER A 79 28.84 23.54 1.62
C SER A 79 29.14 22.18 0.99
N MET A 80 29.63 22.18 -0.25
CA MET A 80 30.08 20.99 -0.95
C MET A 80 31.54 21.17 -1.37
N GLU A 81 32.35 20.17 -1.04
CA GLU A 81 33.77 20.12 -1.41
C GLU A 81 34.00 19.00 -2.42
N PHE A 82 34.68 19.31 -3.53
CA PHE A 82 34.94 18.38 -4.62
C PHE A 82 36.41 18.00 -4.69
N ALA A 83 36.70 16.81 -5.20
CA ALA A 83 38.07 16.29 -5.30
C ALA A 83 39.01 17.17 -6.14
N GLY A 84 38.48 17.88 -7.15
CA GLY A 84 39.21 18.85 -7.99
C GLY A 84 39.50 20.20 -7.31
N GLY A 85 39.25 20.30 -5.99
CA GLY A 85 39.54 21.49 -5.18
C GLY A 85 38.46 22.56 -5.21
N ALA A 86 37.38 22.36 -5.96
CA ALA A 86 36.23 23.27 -5.95
C ALA A 86 35.48 23.18 -4.62
N VAL A 87 35.12 24.34 -4.07
CA VAL A 87 34.33 24.47 -2.85
C VAL A 87 33.17 25.41 -3.13
N LEU A 88 31.96 24.86 -3.09
CA LEU A 88 30.72 25.62 -3.22
C LEU A 88 30.16 25.85 -1.81
N SER A 89 30.14 27.10 -1.35
CA SER A 89 29.78 27.47 0.03
C SER A 89 28.44 28.21 0.09
N ASN A 90 27.78 28.14 1.24
CA ASN A 90 26.51 28.84 1.51
C ASN A 90 25.39 28.48 0.51
N LEU A 91 25.36 27.22 0.06
CA LEU A 91 24.38 26.74 -0.89
C LEU A 91 23.01 26.65 -0.22
N LYS A 92 22.04 27.40 -0.72
CA LYS A 92 20.64 27.29 -0.27
C LYS A 92 20.10 25.91 -0.65
N THR A 93 19.52 25.22 0.31
CA THR A 93 19.10 23.84 0.10
C THR A 93 17.61 23.65 0.36
N THR A 94 16.97 22.92 -0.54
CA THR A 94 15.55 22.58 -0.47
C THR A 94 15.41 21.06 -0.39
N PRO A 95 14.92 20.50 0.73
CA PRO A 95 14.56 19.09 0.81
C PRO A 95 13.36 18.78 -0.09
N MET A 96 13.43 17.71 -0.88
CA MET A 96 12.32 17.26 -1.73
C MET A 96 12.37 15.75 -2.03
N GLY A 97 11.23 15.19 -2.45
CA GLY A 97 11.17 13.83 -2.97
C GLY A 97 11.90 13.73 -4.30
N LEU A 98 13.04 13.05 -4.30
CA LEU A 98 13.88 12.85 -5.49
C LEU A 98 13.99 11.35 -5.75
N GLU A 99 12.86 10.69 -6.05
CA GLU A 99 12.77 9.23 -6.23
C GLU A 99 13.80 8.70 -7.24
N PHE A 100 14.08 9.45 -8.31
CA PHE A 100 15.09 9.08 -9.29
C PHE A 100 16.51 8.91 -8.72
N LEU A 101 16.84 9.55 -7.59
CA LEU A 101 18.11 9.35 -6.89
C LEU A 101 18.13 8.01 -6.15
N GLU A 102 16.98 7.53 -5.68
CA GLU A 102 16.85 6.20 -5.08
C GLU A 102 17.07 5.12 -6.15
N ASP A 103 16.44 5.29 -7.32
CA ASP A 103 16.62 4.41 -8.48
C ASP A 103 18.08 4.42 -8.96
N LEU A 104 18.66 5.62 -9.15
CA LEU A 104 20.06 5.76 -9.54
C LEU A 104 21.01 5.09 -8.54
N THR A 105 20.77 5.28 -7.24
CA THR A 105 21.58 4.66 -6.18
C THR A 105 21.45 3.14 -6.16
N LYS A 106 20.23 2.63 -6.33
CA LYS A 106 19.94 1.20 -6.28
C LYS A 106 20.45 0.46 -7.51
N ASP A 107 20.22 1.02 -8.69
CA ASP A 107 20.48 0.33 -9.96
C ASP A 107 21.94 0.49 -10.43
N PHE A 108 22.65 1.53 -9.97
CA PHE A 108 24.03 1.83 -10.36
C PHE A 108 24.98 1.95 -9.15
N ALA A 109 24.72 1.16 -8.11
CA ALA A 109 25.48 1.20 -6.85
C ALA A 109 26.99 1.01 -7.07
N SER A 110 27.39 0.08 -7.95
CA SER A 110 28.79 -0.20 -8.25
C SER A 110 29.48 0.97 -8.97
N GLU A 111 28.84 1.58 -9.95
CA GLU A 111 29.32 2.77 -10.67
C GLU A 111 29.44 3.99 -9.73
N LEU A 112 28.53 4.07 -8.75
CA LEU A 112 28.55 5.07 -7.70
C LEU A 112 29.56 4.77 -6.57
N ASN A 113 30.32 3.68 -6.66
CA ASN A 113 31.26 3.19 -5.65
C ASN A 113 30.60 2.93 -4.28
N GLU A 114 29.36 2.44 -4.29
CA GLU A 114 28.54 2.17 -3.09
C GLU A 114 28.27 3.44 -2.24
N ILE A 115 28.38 4.63 -2.85
CA ILE A 115 28.08 5.91 -2.22
C ILE A 115 26.75 6.43 -2.79
N PRO A 116 25.75 6.74 -1.95
CA PRO A 116 24.44 7.14 -2.45
C PRO A 116 24.48 8.49 -3.18
N ALA A 117 23.63 8.62 -4.19
CA ALA A 117 23.31 9.91 -4.78
C ALA A 117 22.23 10.58 -3.92
N VAL A 118 22.54 11.74 -3.31
CA VAL A 118 21.67 12.32 -2.26
C VAL A 118 21.16 13.71 -2.58
N ALA A 119 21.67 14.36 -3.62
CA ALA A 119 21.25 15.69 -4.00
C ALA A 119 21.40 15.94 -5.50
N MET A 120 20.71 16.99 -5.96
CA MET A 120 20.85 17.55 -7.29
C MET A 120 21.31 19.02 -7.19
N LEU A 121 22.30 19.40 -8.00
CA LEU A 121 22.81 20.76 -8.10
C LEU A 121 22.19 21.49 -9.28
N GLY A 122 21.50 22.59 -8.98
CA GLY A 122 20.96 23.49 -10.00
C GLY A 122 21.93 24.63 -10.31
N ILE A 123 21.52 25.51 -11.22
CA ILE A 123 22.39 26.58 -11.72
C ILE A 123 22.77 27.62 -10.66
N ASP A 124 21.88 27.87 -9.69
CA ASP A 124 22.13 28.90 -8.68
C ASP A 124 23.23 28.48 -7.69
N ALA A 125 23.66 27.21 -7.71
CA ALA A 125 24.84 26.76 -6.98
C ALA A 125 26.13 27.45 -7.46
N PHE A 126 26.10 27.95 -8.70
CA PHE A 126 27.23 28.62 -9.37
C PHE A 126 27.03 30.13 -9.48
N SER A 127 26.03 30.72 -8.81
CA SER A 127 25.65 32.14 -8.95
C SER A 127 26.76 33.17 -8.68
N GLY A 128 27.87 32.76 -8.05
CA GLY A 128 29.06 33.60 -7.85
C GLY A 128 30.15 33.48 -8.92
N HIS A 129 29.96 32.64 -9.94
CA HIS A 129 30.98 32.27 -10.92
C HIS A 129 30.41 32.17 -12.34
N THR A 130 31.25 32.48 -13.32
CA THR A 130 31.09 31.93 -14.67
C THR A 130 31.55 30.48 -14.63
N PHE A 131 30.75 29.56 -15.16
CA PHE A 131 31.15 28.15 -15.19
C PHE A 131 31.07 27.58 -16.60
N THR A 132 31.98 26.66 -16.92
CA THR A 132 32.01 25.94 -18.20
C THR A 132 31.82 24.46 -17.94
N ILE A 133 30.80 23.86 -18.56
CA ILE A 133 30.58 22.41 -18.58
C ILE A 133 31.12 21.84 -19.88
N ASP A 134 32.07 20.90 -19.78
CA ASP A 134 32.61 20.13 -20.90
C ASP A 134 32.22 18.65 -20.71
N GLN A 135 31.05 18.28 -21.25
CA GLN A 135 30.45 16.96 -21.07
C GLN A 135 31.38 15.83 -21.53
N ALA A 136 32.04 16.03 -22.68
CA ALA A 136 32.96 15.06 -23.25
C ALA A 136 34.20 14.81 -22.38
N ARG A 137 34.54 15.76 -21.50
CA ARG A 137 35.66 15.62 -20.54
C ARG A 137 35.20 15.28 -19.13
N GLY A 138 33.90 15.27 -18.85
CA GLY A 138 33.37 15.06 -17.50
C GLY A 138 33.84 16.14 -16.53
N LYS A 139 33.83 17.41 -16.95
CA LYS A 139 34.46 18.49 -16.18
C LYS A 139 33.65 19.79 -16.16
N ILE A 140 33.54 20.39 -14.98
CA ILE A 140 33.10 21.78 -14.79
C ILE A 140 34.29 22.63 -14.35
N SER A 141 34.55 23.72 -15.05
CA SER A 141 35.56 24.71 -14.66
C SER A 141 34.90 26.00 -14.19
N LEU A 142 35.37 26.55 -13.06
CA LEU A 142 34.87 27.79 -12.47
C LEU A 142 35.82 28.96 -12.77
N SER A 143 35.28 30.09 -13.19
CA SER A 143 35.97 31.36 -13.41
C SER A 143 35.17 32.53 -12.85
N ASN A 144 35.84 33.68 -12.66
CA ASN A 144 35.20 34.95 -12.32
C ASN A 144 35.17 35.92 -13.51
N ASP A 145 35.67 35.49 -14.67
CA ASP A 145 35.71 36.30 -15.87
C ASP A 145 34.30 36.33 -16.52
N PRO A 146 33.71 37.52 -16.76
CA PRO A 146 32.40 37.62 -17.39
C PRO A 146 32.46 37.24 -18.87
N LEU A 147 31.34 36.74 -19.41
CA LEU A 147 31.21 36.42 -20.84
C LEU A 147 30.73 37.64 -21.64
N THR A 148 31.01 37.66 -22.95
CA THR A 148 30.63 38.74 -23.88
C THR A 148 29.78 38.23 -25.04
N LEU A 149 28.78 39.00 -25.49
CA LEU A 149 27.89 38.59 -26.60
C LEU A 149 28.55 38.53 -27.98
N GLU A 150 29.70 39.18 -28.17
CA GLU A 150 30.49 39.07 -29.41
C GLU A 150 31.63 38.07 -29.17
N PRO A 151 31.49 36.80 -29.62
CA PRO A 151 32.56 35.83 -29.44
C PRO A 151 33.74 36.19 -30.34
N GLN A 152 34.95 36.16 -29.76
CA GLN A 152 36.19 36.45 -30.50
C GLN A 152 36.77 35.24 -31.24
N GLU A 153 36.16 34.06 -31.06
CA GLU A 153 36.65 32.78 -31.58
C GLU A 153 35.71 32.21 -32.65
N PRO A 154 36.24 31.64 -33.75
CA PRO A 154 35.43 30.86 -34.67
C PRO A 154 34.89 29.60 -33.97
N ASN A 155 33.61 29.27 -34.23
CA ASN A 155 32.85 28.17 -33.62
C ASN A 155 32.44 28.36 -32.14
N VAL A 156 32.49 29.61 -31.65
CA VAL A 156 31.80 29.99 -30.41
C VAL A 156 30.54 30.77 -30.78
N PHE A 157 29.42 30.34 -30.23
CA PHE A 157 28.11 30.96 -30.43
C PHE A 157 27.65 31.54 -29.09
N ALA A 158 27.21 32.80 -29.08
CA ALA A 158 26.79 33.48 -27.87
C ALA A 158 25.30 33.83 -27.95
N PHE A 159 24.57 33.58 -26.87
CA PHE A 159 23.14 33.83 -26.78
C PHE A 159 22.79 34.47 -25.44
N ASN A 160 21.73 35.28 -25.43
CA ASN A 160 21.04 35.61 -24.19
C ASN A 160 20.14 34.44 -23.81
N PHE A 161 20.01 34.19 -22.52
CA PHE A 161 19.00 33.27 -22.00
C PHE A 161 18.00 33.99 -21.10
N GLU A 162 16.82 33.40 -20.94
CA GLU A 162 15.82 33.82 -19.97
C GLU A 162 15.85 32.87 -18.76
N ARG A 163 15.56 33.42 -17.57
CA ARG A 163 15.39 32.63 -16.35
C ARG A 163 13.92 32.31 -16.17
N GLY A 164 13.54 31.08 -16.48
CA GLY A 164 12.20 30.53 -16.24
C GLY A 164 12.12 29.77 -14.91
N ARG A 165 10.91 29.33 -14.57
CA ARG A 165 10.68 28.39 -13.46
C ARG A 165 11.47 27.09 -13.63
N TYR A 166 11.69 26.69 -14.89
CA TYR A 166 12.45 25.51 -15.29
C TYR A 166 13.88 25.86 -15.75
N GLY A 167 14.47 26.90 -15.13
CA GLY A 167 15.86 27.33 -15.29
C GLY A 167 16.15 28.09 -16.58
N LEU A 168 17.21 27.70 -17.29
CA LEU A 168 17.71 28.41 -18.46
C LEU A 168 16.85 28.14 -19.69
N VAL A 169 16.29 29.20 -20.27
CA VAL A 169 15.48 29.12 -21.50
C VAL A 169 16.16 29.88 -22.64
N LEU A 170 16.31 29.22 -23.78
CA LEU A 170 16.83 29.79 -25.02
C LEU A 170 15.72 29.89 -26.06
N ASN A 171 15.82 30.86 -26.97
CA ASN A 171 14.87 31.01 -28.07
C ASN A 171 15.45 30.37 -29.35
N LEU A 172 14.80 29.30 -29.80
CA LEU A 172 15.10 28.55 -31.01
C LEU A 172 14.10 28.93 -32.12
N LYS A 173 14.44 28.57 -33.34
CA LYS A 173 13.59 28.73 -34.52
C LYS A 173 13.27 27.37 -35.12
N GLY A 174 11.99 27.05 -35.20
CA GLY A 174 11.52 25.89 -35.95
C GLY A 174 11.54 26.14 -37.46
N PRO A 175 11.13 25.13 -38.25
CA PRO A 175 10.85 25.30 -39.68
C PRO A 175 9.90 26.48 -39.90
N ASP A 176 10.08 27.24 -40.97
CA ASP A 176 9.31 28.48 -41.25
C ASP A 176 9.46 29.63 -40.22
N GLY A 177 10.33 29.48 -39.22
CA GLY A 177 10.80 30.57 -38.35
C GLY A 177 9.95 30.89 -37.13
N PHE A 178 9.02 29.99 -36.73
CA PHE A 178 8.29 30.13 -35.47
C PHE A 178 9.21 29.95 -34.26
N ASP A 179 8.86 30.57 -33.14
CA ASP A 179 9.65 30.53 -31.90
C ASP A 179 9.42 29.22 -31.13
N ILE A 180 10.52 28.63 -30.66
CA ILE A 180 10.56 27.42 -29.81
C ILE A 180 11.37 27.77 -28.55
N LYS A 181 10.83 27.53 -27.36
CA LYS A 181 11.55 27.72 -26.11
C LYS A 181 12.35 26.46 -25.77
N ALA A 182 13.67 26.58 -25.66
CA ALA A 182 14.54 25.47 -25.25
C ALA A 182 15.03 25.59 -23.82
N GLY A 183 14.72 24.60 -23.00
CA GLY A 183 15.39 24.33 -21.74
C GLY A 183 16.72 23.61 -21.96
N ILE A 184 17.62 23.73 -20.99
CA ILE A 184 18.85 22.94 -20.89
C ILE A 184 18.64 21.90 -19.78
N SER A 185 19.14 20.68 -19.93
CA SER A 185 19.27 19.75 -18.81
C SER A 185 20.53 18.90 -18.93
N THR A 186 21.33 18.89 -17.86
CA THR A 186 22.50 18.00 -17.76
C THR A 186 22.21 16.73 -16.96
N ARG A 187 20.98 16.59 -16.49
CA ARG A 187 20.45 15.37 -15.87
C ARG A 187 19.97 14.38 -16.91
N ARG A 188 19.46 14.85 -18.05
CA ARG A 188 18.89 13.99 -19.09
C ARG A 188 19.92 13.70 -20.17
N ARG A 189 19.92 12.45 -20.66
CA ARG A 189 20.69 12.06 -21.85
C ARG A 189 20.08 12.63 -23.12
N GLU A 190 18.79 12.37 -23.29
CA GLU A 190 18.02 12.67 -24.50
C GLU A 190 17.70 14.15 -24.64
N THR A 191 17.57 14.58 -25.89
CA THR A 191 16.89 15.83 -26.21
C THR A 191 15.40 15.54 -26.45
N LEU A 192 14.55 16.15 -25.63
CA LEU A 192 13.11 15.94 -25.66
C LEU A 192 12.43 17.13 -26.35
N ILE A 193 11.42 16.88 -27.18
CA ILE A 193 10.59 17.92 -27.80
C ILE A 193 9.12 17.65 -27.46
N ASP A 194 8.38 18.70 -27.09
CA ASP A 194 6.95 18.60 -26.82
C ASP A 194 6.21 18.10 -28.07
N THR A 195 5.27 17.18 -27.92
CA THR A 195 4.53 16.59 -29.05
C THR A 195 3.91 17.66 -29.95
N ILE A 196 3.35 18.75 -29.41
CA ILE A 196 2.76 19.83 -30.21
C ILE A 196 3.84 20.57 -30.99
N ALA A 197 4.97 20.87 -30.36
CA ALA A 197 6.10 21.53 -31.02
C ALA A 197 6.71 20.62 -32.11
N ALA A 198 6.77 19.30 -31.86
CA ALA A 198 7.23 18.30 -32.81
C ALA A 198 6.30 18.21 -34.03
N GLU A 199 4.99 18.20 -33.83
CA GLU A 199 3.99 18.23 -34.90
C GLU A 199 4.11 19.50 -35.75
N LEU A 200 4.24 20.67 -35.11
CA LEU A 200 4.44 21.94 -35.82
C LEU A 200 5.77 22.02 -36.58
N ALA A 201 6.80 21.33 -36.08
CA ALA A 201 8.10 21.25 -36.72
C ALA A 201 8.19 20.12 -37.76
N SER A 202 7.17 19.29 -37.92
CA SER A 202 7.20 18.17 -38.86
C SER A 202 6.72 18.56 -40.25
N ASP A 203 7.28 17.94 -41.29
CA ASP A 203 6.77 18.04 -42.66
C ASP A 203 5.54 17.13 -42.90
N LEU A 204 5.03 17.09 -44.13
CA LEU A 204 3.87 16.26 -44.50
C LEU A 204 4.13 14.75 -44.39
N ASP A 205 5.39 14.33 -44.36
CA ASP A 205 5.82 12.95 -44.20
C ASP A 205 6.20 12.65 -42.73
N ASN A 206 5.83 13.53 -41.79
CA ASN A 206 6.13 13.48 -40.36
C ASN A 206 7.63 13.49 -40.02
N ASN A 207 8.47 13.99 -40.91
CA ASN A 207 9.89 14.20 -40.62
C ASN A 207 10.08 15.53 -39.89
N LEU A 208 10.77 15.50 -38.76
CA LEU A 208 11.14 16.72 -38.05
C LEU A 208 12.08 17.57 -38.90
N GLY A 209 11.65 18.78 -39.25
CA GLY A 209 12.46 19.76 -39.96
C GLY A 209 13.56 20.37 -39.10
N ASP A 210 14.36 21.25 -39.71
CA ASP A 210 15.50 21.88 -39.06
C ASP A 210 15.07 22.83 -37.93
N ILE A 211 15.41 22.46 -36.70
CA ILE A 211 15.29 23.35 -35.53
C ILE A 211 16.65 24.00 -35.30
N SER A 212 16.69 25.34 -35.22
CA SER A 212 17.93 26.10 -35.15
C SER A 212 18.05 27.00 -33.92
N LEU A 213 19.24 27.02 -33.33
CA LEU A 213 19.70 27.98 -32.33
C LEU A 213 20.75 28.89 -32.97
N GLY A 214 20.29 30.00 -33.56
CA GLY A 214 21.15 30.90 -34.34
C GLY A 214 21.78 30.17 -35.54
N GLY A 215 23.09 29.92 -35.47
CA GLY A 215 23.83 29.19 -36.52
C GLY A 215 23.96 27.68 -36.31
N ILE A 216 23.31 27.12 -35.28
CA ILE A 216 23.39 25.70 -34.92
C ILE A 216 22.06 25.02 -35.28
N THR A 217 22.05 24.04 -36.19
CA THR A 217 20.91 23.15 -36.39
C THR A 217 20.96 22.04 -35.34
N ILE A 218 19.96 21.94 -34.47
CA ILE A 218 19.95 21.04 -33.31
C ILE A 218 19.96 19.58 -33.75
N ASN A 219 19.15 19.22 -34.75
CA ASN A 219 18.97 17.86 -35.26
C ASN A 219 20.29 17.25 -35.79
N ASP A 220 21.28 18.06 -36.17
CA ASP A 220 22.61 17.60 -36.60
C ASP A 220 23.46 17.02 -35.45
N TYR A 221 23.11 17.31 -34.20
CA TYR A 221 23.92 16.99 -33.01
C TYR A 221 23.20 16.13 -31.97
N THR A 222 21.91 15.87 -32.11
CA THR A 222 21.15 15.02 -31.20
C THR A 222 19.92 14.44 -31.90
N PRO A 223 19.52 13.20 -31.59
CA PRO A 223 18.18 12.74 -31.91
C PRO A 223 17.17 13.50 -31.04
N LEU A 224 15.97 13.68 -31.58
CA LEU A 224 14.85 14.37 -30.94
C LEU A 224 13.76 13.35 -30.61
N ARG A 225 13.41 13.24 -29.33
CA ARG A 225 12.33 12.38 -28.85
C ARG A 225 11.09 13.21 -28.57
N ALA A 226 10.01 12.96 -29.32
CA ALA A 226 8.72 13.56 -29.06
C ALA A 226 8.11 13.00 -27.76
N THR A 227 7.68 13.87 -26.85
CA THR A 227 7.05 13.48 -25.58
C THR A 227 6.14 14.59 -25.07
N GLU A 228 5.19 14.26 -24.19
CA GLU A 228 4.32 15.26 -23.58
C GLU A 228 5.10 16.00 -22.46
N LEU A 229 5.64 17.17 -22.76
CA LEU A 229 6.41 17.98 -21.80
C LEU A 229 5.53 18.99 -21.08
N SER A 230 4.71 19.71 -21.84
CA SER A 230 3.98 20.86 -21.32
C SER A 230 2.78 20.44 -20.47
N GLY A 231 2.07 19.36 -20.82
CA GLY A 231 0.79 19.01 -20.19
C GLY A 231 -0.20 20.20 -20.17
N GLY A 232 -0.06 21.13 -21.13
CA GLY A 232 -0.78 22.40 -21.17
C GLY A 232 -0.22 23.56 -20.32
N ASN A 233 0.94 23.41 -19.67
CA ASN A 233 1.63 24.48 -18.95
C ASN A 233 2.47 25.36 -19.91
N PRO A 234 2.09 26.62 -20.13
CA PRO A 234 2.79 27.52 -21.07
C PRO A 234 4.19 27.97 -20.60
N ASP A 235 4.53 27.70 -19.34
CA ASP A 235 5.84 28.03 -18.76
C ASP A 235 6.89 26.92 -18.99
N MET A 236 6.46 25.73 -19.42
CA MET A 236 7.39 24.65 -19.78
C MET A 236 8.10 24.97 -21.10
N PRO A 237 9.38 24.61 -21.25
CA PRO A 237 10.06 24.70 -22.54
C PRO A 237 9.47 23.70 -23.53
N ASP A 238 9.41 24.10 -24.80
CA ASP A 238 8.98 23.28 -25.93
C ASP A 238 10.00 22.18 -26.28
N ILE A 239 11.27 22.39 -25.93
CA ILE A 239 12.36 21.42 -26.13
C ILE A 239 13.30 21.43 -24.91
N ILE A 240 13.81 20.29 -24.48
CA ILE A 240 14.83 20.18 -23.43
C ILE A 240 16.07 19.56 -24.05
N LEU A 241 17.14 20.35 -24.18
CA LEU A 241 18.43 19.90 -24.68
C LEU A 241 19.13 19.01 -23.65
N GLY A 242 19.46 17.78 -24.03
CA GLY A 242 20.11 16.79 -23.16
C GLY A 242 21.61 16.60 -23.41
N ASN A 243 22.23 15.70 -22.65
CA ASN A 243 23.66 15.45 -22.69
C ASN A 243 24.18 14.98 -24.05
N VAL A 244 23.39 14.29 -24.88
CA VAL A 244 23.83 13.90 -26.24
C VAL A 244 24.16 15.13 -27.09
N PHE A 245 23.35 16.18 -26.98
CA PHE A 245 23.66 17.46 -27.63
C PHE A 245 24.95 18.06 -27.04
N PHE A 246 25.08 18.08 -25.71
CA PHE A 246 26.26 18.65 -25.02
C PHE A 246 27.55 17.83 -25.17
N GLU A 247 27.52 16.60 -25.67
CA GLU A 247 28.75 15.91 -26.09
C GLU A 247 29.46 16.62 -27.25
N SER A 248 28.70 17.36 -28.07
CA SER A 248 29.22 18.10 -29.23
C SER A 248 29.67 19.52 -28.89
N PHE A 249 29.29 20.04 -27.71
CA PHE A 249 29.52 21.41 -27.29
C PHE A 249 29.99 21.51 -25.84
N ALA A 250 31.05 22.27 -25.57
CA ALA A 250 31.23 22.79 -24.21
C ALA A 250 30.42 24.08 -24.10
N PHE A 251 29.64 24.23 -23.03
CA PHE A 251 28.88 25.46 -22.81
C PHE A 251 29.34 26.19 -21.56
N SER A 252 29.42 27.52 -21.65
CA SER A 252 29.80 28.39 -20.54
C SER A 252 28.64 29.31 -20.21
N VAL A 253 28.29 29.42 -18.94
CA VAL A 253 27.19 30.28 -18.49
C VAL A 253 27.74 31.37 -17.58
N ASP A 254 27.38 32.60 -17.91
CA ASP A 254 27.54 33.77 -17.05
C ASP A 254 26.16 34.11 -16.47
N PRO A 255 25.87 33.64 -15.23
CA PRO A 255 24.58 33.88 -14.62
C PRO A 255 24.36 35.37 -14.31
N VAL A 256 25.41 36.19 -14.16
CA VAL A 256 25.24 37.60 -13.78
C VAL A 256 24.77 38.44 -14.97
N ASN A 257 25.29 38.13 -16.16
CA ASN A 257 24.97 38.87 -17.39
C ASN A 257 23.91 38.18 -18.26
N ASP A 258 23.36 37.05 -17.83
CA ASP A 258 22.41 36.21 -18.55
C ASP A 258 22.89 35.80 -19.96
N ILE A 259 24.19 35.49 -20.08
CA ILE A 259 24.85 35.09 -21.33
C ILE A 259 25.26 33.61 -21.25
N ILE A 260 25.01 32.88 -22.34
CA ILE A 260 25.55 31.53 -22.55
C ILE A 260 26.41 31.49 -23.82
N HIS A 261 27.56 30.83 -23.74
CA HIS A 261 28.42 30.52 -24.87
C HIS A 261 28.42 29.03 -25.17
N PHE A 262 28.19 28.65 -26.42
CA PHE A 262 28.42 27.29 -26.91
C PHE A 262 29.70 27.26 -27.74
N ARG A 263 30.69 26.49 -27.30
CA ARG A 263 31.91 26.20 -28.06
C ARG A 263 31.78 24.82 -28.69
N GLN A 264 31.64 24.79 -30.00
CA GLN A 264 31.56 23.53 -30.76
C GLN A 264 32.88 22.77 -30.68
N LYS A 265 32.80 21.48 -30.31
CA LYS A 265 33.95 20.57 -30.21
C LYS A 265 34.02 19.62 -31.41
N ILE A 266 32.87 19.21 -31.92
CA ILE A 266 32.74 18.23 -33.01
C ILE A 266 32.15 18.95 -34.22
N LYS A 267 32.87 18.91 -35.35
CA LYS A 267 32.51 19.65 -36.58
C LYS A 267 31.53 18.91 -37.49
N THR A 268 31.38 17.60 -37.33
CA THR A 268 30.61 16.76 -38.26
C THR A 268 29.30 16.32 -37.62
N ALA A 269 28.21 16.45 -38.37
CA ALA A 269 26.93 15.82 -38.06
C ALA A 269 27.14 14.31 -37.84
N ARG A 270 26.60 13.78 -36.75
CA ARG A 270 26.61 12.34 -36.46
C ARG A 270 25.34 11.74 -37.07
N SER A 271 25.43 10.50 -37.57
CA SER A 271 24.21 9.72 -37.79
C SER A 271 23.69 9.24 -36.44
N PHE A 272 22.39 9.41 -36.18
CA PHE A 272 21.73 8.94 -34.96
C PHE A 272 20.73 7.84 -35.30
N PRO A 273 21.14 6.55 -35.30
CA PRO A 273 20.21 5.42 -35.49
C PRO A 273 19.04 5.45 -34.49
N GLU A 274 19.23 6.07 -33.33
CA GLU A 274 18.23 6.22 -32.28
C GLU A 274 17.00 7.04 -32.73
N GLN A 275 17.16 7.91 -33.74
CA GLN A 275 16.02 8.65 -34.29
C GLN A 275 14.97 7.70 -34.87
N ALA A 276 15.39 6.63 -35.56
CA ALA A 276 14.47 5.63 -36.11
C ALA A 276 13.66 4.92 -35.01
N PHE A 277 14.25 4.69 -33.83
CA PHE A 277 13.51 4.16 -32.68
C PHE A 277 12.49 5.16 -32.14
N PHE A 278 12.86 6.43 -31.99
CA PHE A 278 11.93 7.45 -31.49
C PHE A 278 10.76 7.68 -32.45
N ASP A 279 11.04 7.69 -33.75
CA ASP A 279 10.01 7.80 -34.77
C ASP A 279 9.09 6.57 -34.74
N ALA A 280 9.65 5.36 -34.63
CA ALA A 280 8.86 4.13 -34.52
C ALA A 280 7.97 4.09 -33.26
N VAL A 281 8.44 4.61 -32.13
CA VAL A 281 7.62 4.73 -30.90
C VAL A 281 6.49 5.74 -31.09
N ARG A 282 6.78 6.91 -31.68
CA ARG A 282 5.79 7.95 -31.97
C ARG A 282 4.71 7.45 -32.92
N ASP A 283 5.11 6.71 -33.94
CA ASP A 283 4.24 6.22 -35.00
C ASP A 283 3.55 4.89 -34.64
N GLU A 284 3.78 4.38 -33.42
CA GLU A 284 3.28 3.10 -32.90
C GLU A 284 3.59 1.92 -33.84
N ASP A 285 4.80 1.90 -34.43
CA ASP A 285 5.26 0.88 -35.38
C ASP A 285 6.16 -0.18 -34.70
N PRO A 286 5.60 -1.32 -34.26
CA PRO A 286 6.39 -2.36 -33.62
C PRO A 286 7.36 -3.07 -34.58
N ASP A 287 7.12 -3.07 -35.90
CA ASP A 287 8.03 -3.70 -36.85
C ASP A 287 9.33 -2.87 -36.97
N ALA A 288 9.20 -1.54 -37.02
CA ALA A 288 10.34 -0.62 -37.04
C ALA A 288 11.15 -0.64 -35.73
N ILE A 289 10.49 -0.81 -34.56
CA ILE A 289 11.21 -1.02 -33.28
C ILE A 289 11.99 -2.35 -33.32
N GLU A 290 11.39 -3.43 -33.84
CA GLU A 290 12.07 -4.73 -33.97
C GLU A 290 13.27 -4.64 -34.93
N GLU A 291 13.17 -3.87 -36.02
CA GLU A 291 14.30 -3.57 -36.92
C GLU A 291 15.42 -2.83 -36.19
N PHE A 292 15.10 -1.75 -35.46
CA PHE A 292 16.09 -1.01 -34.65
C PHE A 292 16.82 -1.93 -33.66
N ILE A 293 16.10 -2.80 -32.94
CA ILE A 293 16.68 -3.74 -31.97
C ILE A 293 17.67 -4.70 -32.66
N ASN A 294 17.35 -5.16 -33.87
CA ASN A 294 18.18 -6.09 -34.63
C ASN A 294 19.45 -5.41 -35.18
N ASP A 295 19.36 -4.15 -35.58
CA ASP A 295 20.46 -3.39 -36.19
C ASP A 295 21.39 -2.72 -35.18
N SER A 296 20.85 -2.21 -34.07
CA SER A 296 21.60 -1.41 -33.09
C SER A 296 22.53 -2.24 -32.19
N GLY A 297 22.23 -3.53 -32.01
CA GLY A 297 22.96 -4.43 -31.10
C GLY A 297 22.66 -4.19 -29.63
N ARG A 298 23.04 -5.14 -28.76
CA ARG A 298 22.71 -5.11 -27.32
C ARG A 298 23.42 -4.03 -26.51
N ASP A 299 24.54 -3.53 -27.02
CA ASP A 299 25.32 -2.48 -26.35
C ASP A 299 24.74 -1.08 -26.61
N ASN A 300 23.68 -0.97 -27.44
CA ASN A 300 22.98 0.30 -27.63
C ASN A 300 22.23 0.67 -26.34
N PHE A 301 22.36 1.94 -25.94
CA PHE A 301 21.74 2.47 -24.73
C PHE A 301 20.22 2.27 -24.70
N TYR A 302 19.53 2.36 -25.84
CA TYR A 302 18.08 2.23 -25.94
C TYR A 302 17.59 0.79 -26.14
N TYR A 303 18.49 -0.21 -26.15
CA TYR A 303 18.10 -1.60 -26.40
C TYR A 303 17.04 -2.11 -25.41
N GLN A 304 17.24 -1.85 -24.11
CA GLN A 304 16.31 -2.29 -23.07
C GLN A 304 14.95 -1.60 -23.19
N GLU A 305 14.95 -0.29 -23.43
CA GLU A 305 13.73 0.49 -23.61
C GLU A 305 12.97 0.02 -24.86
N ALA A 306 13.67 -0.11 -26.00
CA ALA A 306 13.09 -0.59 -27.24
C ALA A 306 12.47 -1.98 -27.08
N ALA A 307 13.16 -2.90 -26.40
CA ALA A 307 12.63 -4.23 -26.13
C ALA A 307 11.34 -4.18 -25.28
N ALA A 308 11.29 -3.33 -24.25
CA ALA A 308 10.12 -3.16 -23.40
C ALA A 308 8.94 -2.56 -24.18
N SER A 309 9.19 -1.49 -24.93
CA SER A 309 8.18 -0.85 -25.80
C SER A 309 7.64 -1.83 -26.84
N LEU A 310 8.51 -2.60 -27.50
CA LEU A 310 8.11 -3.63 -28.45
C LEU A 310 7.19 -4.68 -27.79
N ALA A 311 7.57 -5.20 -26.62
CA ALA A 311 6.77 -6.20 -25.91
C ALA A 311 5.40 -5.66 -25.49
N GLN A 312 5.32 -4.39 -25.08
CA GLN A 312 4.06 -3.73 -24.74
C GLN A 312 3.18 -3.50 -25.97
N MET A 313 3.74 -2.95 -27.05
CA MET A 313 3.00 -2.69 -28.30
C MET A 313 2.46 -3.98 -28.90
N ARG A 314 3.28 -5.04 -28.98
CA ARG A 314 2.85 -6.37 -29.45
C ARG A 314 1.77 -6.99 -28.56
N LEU A 315 1.80 -6.73 -27.24
CA LEU A 315 0.75 -7.20 -26.34
C LEU A 315 -0.58 -6.49 -26.60
N SER A 316 -0.55 -5.19 -26.91
CA SER A 316 -1.74 -4.39 -27.22
C SER A 316 -2.23 -4.54 -28.67
N GLN A 317 -1.41 -5.08 -29.57
CA GLN A 317 -1.74 -5.26 -30.99
C GLN A 317 -2.99 -6.13 -31.19
N GLU A 318 -3.84 -5.72 -32.14
CA GLU A 318 -5.03 -6.46 -32.58
C GLU A 318 -4.99 -6.76 -34.09
N PRO A 319 -5.01 -8.04 -34.52
CA PRO A 319 -5.08 -9.24 -33.70
C PRO A 319 -3.76 -9.52 -32.96
N PHE A 320 -3.86 -10.16 -31.78
CA PHE A 320 -2.69 -10.57 -31.00
C PHE A 320 -1.84 -11.63 -31.72
N ASP A 321 -0.59 -11.29 -32.05
CA ASP A 321 0.40 -12.23 -32.57
C ASP A 321 1.31 -12.74 -31.45
N LYS A 322 0.99 -13.94 -30.96
CA LYS A 322 1.76 -14.66 -29.93
C LYS A 322 3.23 -14.82 -30.26
N SER A 323 3.54 -15.09 -31.54
CA SER A 323 4.91 -15.38 -31.95
C SER A 323 5.74 -14.10 -32.00
N ALA A 324 5.15 -13.00 -32.47
CA ALA A 324 5.78 -11.69 -32.43
C ALA A 324 5.99 -11.21 -30.99
N TRP A 325 4.99 -11.38 -30.13
CA TRP A 325 5.10 -11.02 -28.72
C TRP A 325 6.16 -11.84 -27.98
N LEU A 326 6.24 -13.16 -28.20
CA LEU A 326 7.28 -14.01 -27.61
C LEU A 326 8.69 -13.58 -28.02
N ARG A 327 8.91 -13.19 -29.29
CA ARG A 327 10.20 -12.64 -29.72
C ARG A 327 10.51 -11.33 -28.99
N ALA A 328 9.52 -10.45 -28.83
CA ALA A 328 9.68 -9.22 -28.07
C ALA A 328 10.05 -9.47 -26.60
N VAL A 329 9.39 -10.43 -25.93
CA VAL A 329 9.75 -10.87 -24.57
C VAL A 329 11.16 -11.46 -24.53
N GLU A 330 11.60 -12.18 -25.56
CA GLU A 330 12.98 -12.67 -25.62
C GLU A 330 13.99 -11.52 -25.63
N HIS A 331 13.68 -10.39 -26.28
CA HIS A 331 14.51 -9.20 -26.25
C HIS A 331 14.58 -8.58 -24.85
N THR A 332 13.48 -8.51 -24.10
CA THR A 332 13.50 -7.99 -22.73
C THR A 332 14.32 -8.88 -21.80
N VAL A 333 14.21 -10.21 -21.94
CA VAL A 333 15.04 -11.18 -21.20
C VAL A 333 16.52 -11.07 -21.57
N LYS A 334 16.85 -10.80 -22.85
CA LYS A 334 18.22 -10.58 -23.32
C LYS A 334 18.83 -9.28 -22.79
N ALA A 335 18.01 -8.24 -22.61
CA ALA A 335 18.42 -6.95 -22.07
C ALA A 335 18.66 -7.01 -20.55
N ALA A 336 17.97 -7.90 -19.84
CA ALA A 336 18.05 -8.00 -18.40
C ALA A 336 19.34 -8.66 -17.89
N GLN A 337 19.85 -8.15 -16.76
CA GLN A 337 20.86 -8.82 -15.93
C GLN A 337 20.35 -10.19 -15.46
N ILE A 338 21.27 -11.14 -15.24
CA ILE A 338 20.89 -12.53 -14.92
C ILE A 338 20.00 -12.60 -13.67
N GLU A 339 20.28 -11.76 -12.67
CA GLU A 339 19.59 -11.65 -11.40
C GLU A 339 18.20 -11.00 -11.50
N ARG A 340 17.79 -10.54 -12.69
CA ARG A 340 16.48 -9.92 -12.95
C ARG A 340 15.64 -10.66 -14.01
N LYS A 341 16.19 -11.70 -14.65
CA LYS A 341 15.49 -12.39 -15.76
C LYS A 341 14.20 -13.07 -15.33
N SER A 342 14.19 -13.71 -14.15
CA SER A 342 12.99 -14.33 -13.62
C SER A 342 11.90 -13.29 -13.34
N GLN A 343 12.26 -12.17 -12.71
CA GLN A 343 11.32 -11.07 -12.49
C GLN A 343 10.74 -10.49 -13.79
N VAL A 344 11.55 -10.30 -14.84
CA VAL A 344 11.08 -9.82 -16.16
C VAL A 344 10.00 -10.76 -16.72
N LEU A 345 10.22 -12.07 -16.67
CA LEU A 345 9.24 -13.04 -17.13
C LEU A 345 7.97 -13.06 -16.28
N ILE A 346 8.10 -12.96 -14.95
CA ILE A 346 6.94 -12.84 -14.03
C ILE A 346 6.11 -11.60 -14.38
N ASN A 347 6.75 -10.46 -14.64
CA ASN A 347 6.06 -9.22 -15.01
C ASN A 347 5.29 -9.39 -16.34
N HIS A 348 5.90 -9.99 -17.36
CA HIS A 348 5.20 -10.29 -18.62
C HIS A 348 4.02 -11.26 -18.44
N CYS A 349 4.12 -12.25 -17.55
CA CYS A 349 2.98 -13.11 -17.21
C CYS A 349 1.82 -12.31 -16.60
N GLN A 350 2.12 -11.34 -15.72
CA GLN A 350 1.11 -10.47 -15.12
C GLN A 350 0.48 -9.54 -16.16
N SER A 351 1.29 -8.91 -17.03
CA SER A 351 0.79 -8.09 -18.13
C SER A 351 -0.15 -8.87 -19.05
N LEU A 352 0.22 -10.10 -19.42
CA LEU A 352 -0.61 -10.98 -20.25
C LEU A 352 -1.93 -11.37 -19.57
N ARG A 353 -1.92 -11.66 -18.26
CA ARG A 353 -3.15 -11.92 -17.49
C ARG A 353 -4.07 -10.70 -17.42
N ASN A 354 -3.49 -9.51 -17.28
CA ASN A 354 -4.22 -8.27 -17.10
C ASN A 354 -4.73 -7.67 -18.42
N SER A 355 -4.25 -8.14 -19.57
CA SER A 355 -4.64 -7.60 -20.88
C SER A 355 -6.08 -7.95 -21.29
N GLY A 356 -6.79 -8.80 -20.54
CA GLY A 356 -8.17 -9.22 -20.85
C GLY A 356 -8.29 -10.12 -22.08
N LYS A 357 -7.17 -10.48 -22.71
CA LYS A 357 -7.11 -11.46 -23.80
C LYS A 357 -7.36 -12.85 -23.20
N ASP A 358 -8.13 -13.70 -23.88
CA ASP A 358 -8.46 -15.07 -23.41
C ASP A 358 -7.18 -15.70 -22.86
N PRO A 359 -7.14 -16.06 -21.57
CA PRO A 359 -5.89 -16.33 -20.90
C PRO A 359 -5.23 -17.48 -21.61
N GLU A 360 -4.15 -17.16 -22.33
CA GLU A 360 -3.25 -18.15 -22.88
C GLU A 360 -2.46 -18.75 -21.73
N LEU A 361 -3.13 -19.48 -20.85
CA LEU A 361 -2.54 -20.10 -19.66
C LEU A 361 -1.38 -21.01 -20.04
N VAL A 362 -1.40 -21.55 -21.26
CA VAL A 362 -0.28 -22.29 -21.86
C VAL A 362 0.96 -21.39 -22.02
N LEU A 363 0.78 -20.17 -22.53
CA LEU A 363 1.85 -19.18 -22.69
C LEU A 363 2.37 -18.68 -21.34
N VAL A 364 1.46 -18.40 -20.39
CA VAL A 364 1.83 -18.08 -19.00
C VAL A 364 2.70 -19.17 -18.39
N ARG A 365 2.29 -20.45 -18.53
CA ARG A 365 3.10 -21.58 -18.06
C ARG A 365 4.45 -21.67 -18.75
N GLN A 366 4.51 -21.45 -20.06
CA GLN A 366 5.77 -21.49 -20.81
C GLN A 366 6.76 -20.44 -20.27
N LEU A 367 6.31 -19.19 -20.08
CA LEU A 367 7.14 -18.13 -19.53
C LEU A 367 7.57 -18.41 -18.08
N LEU A 368 6.68 -18.93 -17.24
CA LEU A 368 7.02 -19.28 -15.86
C LEU A 368 7.97 -20.47 -15.76
N GLU A 369 7.86 -21.46 -16.64
CA GLU A 369 8.82 -22.56 -16.70
C GLU A 369 10.20 -22.06 -17.16
N GLN A 370 10.25 -21.12 -18.10
CA GLN A 370 11.50 -20.44 -18.48
C GLN A 370 12.07 -19.62 -17.32
N ALA A 371 11.22 -18.93 -16.55
CA ALA A 371 11.64 -18.13 -15.41
C ALA A 371 12.33 -18.96 -14.31
N LYS A 372 12.07 -20.27 -14.22
CA LYS A 372 12.72 -21.16 -13.24
C LYS A 372 14.20 -21.36 -13.52
N GLU A 373 14.64 -21.19 -14.77
CA GLU A 373 16.05 -21.35 -15.15
C GLU A 373 16.96 -20.34 -14.44
N TRP A 374 16.42 -19.19 -14.02
CA TRP A 374 17.16 -18.12 -13.33
C TRP A 374 16.67 -17.83 -11.91
N ALA A 375 15.74 -18.63 -11.38
CA ALA A 375 15.09 -18.32 -10.11
C ALA A 375 16.05 -18.34 -8.91
N ASP A 376 17.10 -19.17 -8.96
CA ASP A 376 18.13 -19.25 -7.91
C ASP A 376 19.13 -18.08 -7.98
N ASP A 377 19.24 -17.41 -9.13
CA ASP A 377 20.11 -16.25 -9.34
C ASP A 377 19.38 -14.92 -9.06
N ASP A 378 18.05 -14.93 -8.86
CA ASP A 378 17.26 -13.72 -8.70
C ASP A 378 17.57 -12.97 -7.40
N ILE A 379 17.75 -11.65 -7.48
CA ILE A 379 18.01 -10.80 -6.30
C ILE A 379 16.84 -10.82 -5.30
N ASN A 380 15.63 -11.08 -5.78
CA ASN A 380 14.45 -11.30 -4.97
C ASN A 380 14.36 -12.78 -4.58
N SER A 381 14.79 -13.09 -3.37
CA SER A 381 14.68 -14.44 -2.77
C SER A 381 13.27 -15.05 -2.75
N ARG A 382 12.22 -14.26 -3.03
CA ARG A 382 10.83 -14.73 -3.14
C ARG A 382 10.50 -15.31 -4.52
N ALA A 383 11.26 -14.97 -5.56
CA ALA A 383 10.97 -15.30 -6.96
C ALA A 383 10.71 -16.81 -7.18
N PRO A 384 11.49 -17.77 -6.62
CA PRO A 384 11.20 -19.19 -6.77
C PRO A 384 9.80 -19.58 -6.29
N PHE A 385 9.31 -18.99 -5.20
CA PHE A 385 8.01 -19.31 -4.62
C PHE A 385 6.88 -18.62 -5.36
N GLU A 386 7.09 -17.39 -5.83
CA GLU A 386 6.14 -16.65 -6.67
C GLU A 386 5.91 -17.37 -8.00
N ILE A 387 6.97 -17.87 -8.65
CA ILE A 387 6.85 -18.67 -9.87
C ILE A 387 6.01 -19.94 -9.62
N GLN A 388 6.27 -20.65 -8.52
CA GLN A 388 5.48 -21.84 -8.15
C GLN A 388 4.02 -21.48 -7.88
N ALA A 389 3.74 -20.38 -7.18
CA ALA A 389 2.37 -19.95 -6.95
C ALA A 389 1.63 -19.64 -8.25
N GLN A 390 2.26 -18.91 -9.17
CA GLN A 390 1.68 -18.57 -10.47
C GLN A 390 1.45 -19.81 -11.36
N LEU A 391 2.39 -20.77 -11.37
CA LEU A 391 2.22 -22.05 -12.05
C LEU A 391 1.05 -22.84 -11.47
N GLY A 392 0.91 -22.83 -10.14
CA GLY A 392 -0.20 -23.47 -9.47
C GLY A 392 -1.55 -22.86 -9.81
N LEU A 393 -1.60 -21.53 -9.96
CA LEU A 393 -2.82 -20.80 -10.30
C LEU A 393 -3.24 -21.10 -11.74
N ALA A 394 -2.29 -21.04 -12.68
CA ALA A 394 -2.53 -21.42 -14.07
C ALA A 394 -2.99 -22.88 -14.19
N ALA A 395 -2.39 -23.80 -13.42
CA ALA A 395 -2.83 -25.19 -13.38
C ALA A 395 -4.24 -25.35 -12.79
N LEU A 396 -4.60 -24.56 -11.76
CA LEU A 396 -5.94 -24.56 -11.16
C LEU A 396 -7.00 -24.10 -12.17
N GLU A 397 -6.73 -23.01 -12.89
CA GLU A 397 -7.62 -22.46 -13.92
C GLU A 397 -7.79 -23.41 -15.11
N LEU A 398 -6.75 -24.19 -15.45
CA LEU A 398 -6.82 -25.28 -16.45
C LEU A 398 -7.52 -26.56 -15.95
N GLY A 399 -7.92 -26.61 -14.67
CA GLY A 399 -8.52 -27.81 -14.06
C GLY A 399 -7.51 -28.93 -13.72
N GLU A 400 -6.21 -28.66 -13.79
CA GLU A 400 -5.13 -29.61 -13.47
C GLU A 400 -4.86 -29.67 -11.95
N ILE A 401 -5.88 -30.08 -11.17
CA ILE A 401 -5.87 -29.97 -9.69
C ILE A 401 -4.64 -30.60 -9.02
N THR A 402 -4.17 -31.74 -9.52
CA THR A 402 -2.96 -32.42 -8.99
C THR A 402 -1.69 -31.58 -9.16
N GLN A 403 -1.53 -30.92 -10.31
CA GLN A 403 -0.39 -30.04 -10.57
C GLN A 403 -0.54 -28.74 -9.77
N ALA A 404 -1.74 -28.16 -9.75
CA ALA A 404 -2.06 -26.98 -8.95
C ALA A 404 -1.65 -27.18 -7.49
N ARG A 405 -2.03 -28.32 -6.90
CA ARG A 405 -1.64 -28.71 -5.54
C ARG A 405 -0.13 -28.80 -5.36
N ARG A 406 0.59 -29.44 -6.29
CA ARG A 406 2.04 -29.63 -6.18
C ARG A 406 2.76 -28.27 -6.14
N HIS A 407 2.41 -27.39 -7.06
CA HIS A 407 3.00 -26.07 -7.18
C HIS A 407 2.63 -25.16 -5.99
N MET A 408 1.35 -25.11 -5.62
CA MET A 408 0.89 -24.31 -4.48
C MET A 408 1.49 -24.75 -3.15
N LEU A 409 1.66 -26.07 -2.93
CA LEU A 409 2.36 -26.57 -1.74
C LEU A 409 3.81 -26.10 -1.69
N SER A 410 4.52 -26.09 -2.83
CA SER A 410 5.89 -25.58 -2.88
C SER A 410 5.95 -24.09 -2.53
N ALA A 411 5.01 -23.30 -3.03
CA ALA A 411 4.94 -21.87 -2.75
C ALA A 411 4.63 -21.58 -1.27
N VAL A 412 3.57 -22.20 -0.74
CA VAL A 412 3.15 -22.04 0.67
C VAL A 412 4.21 -22.60 1.64
N PHE A 413 4.99 -23.61 1.26
CA PHE A 413 6.08 -24.09 2.12
C PHE A 413 7.21 -23.07 2.26
N GLY A 414 7.54 -22.36 1.17
CA GLY A 414 8.55 -21.30 1.20
C GLY A 414 8.08 -20.01 1.86
N LEU A 415 6.84 -19.61 1.60
CA LEU A 415 6.23 -18.39 2.11
C LEU A 415 4.88 -18.69 2.79
N PRO A 416 4.88 -19.29 3.99
CA PRO A 416 3.66 -19.80 4.64
C PRO A 416 2.67 -18.73 5.07
N LYS A 417 3.12 -17.49 5.24
CA LYS A 417 2.29 -16.34 5.61
C LYS A 417 1.83 -15.50 4.42
N GLU A 418 2.23 -15.86 3.19
CA GLU A 418 1.84 -15.10 1.99
C GLU A 418 0.31 -15.23 1.77
N PRO A 419 -0.46 -14.13 1.85
CA PRO A 419 -1.91 -14.20 1.87
C PRO A 419 -2.49 -14.76 0.58
N ARG A 420 -1.97 -14.35 -0.59
CA ARG A 420 -2.43 -14.83 -1.90
C ARG A 420 -2.18 -16.31 -2.10
N PHE A 421 -1.04 -16.82 -1.62
CA PHE A 421 -0.71 -18.24 -1.76
C PHE A 421 -1.65 -19.10 -0.92
N ASN A 422 -1.99 -18.64 0.29
CA ASN A 422 -2.97 -19.32 1.13
C ASN A 422 -4.37 -19.28 0.52
N LEU A 423 -4.81 -18.15 -0.05
CA LEU A 423 -6.09 -18.08 -0.80
C LEU A 423 -6.14 -19.16 -1.89
N TRP A 424 -5.16 -19.18 -2.79
CA TRP A 424 -5.15 -20.11 -3.92
C TRP A 424 -4.99 -21.57 -3.48
N MET A 425 -4.22 -21.83 -2.43
CA MET A 425 -4.13 -23.16 -1.83
C MET A 425 -5.47 -23.60 -1.21
N GLY A 426 -6.22 -22.68 -0.62
CA GLY A 426 -7.59 -22.92 -0.16
C GLY A 426 -8.49 -23.35 -1.32
N MET A 427 -8.44 -22.64 -2.45
CA MET A 427 -9.22 -22.97 -3.65
C MET A 427 -8.87 -24.36 -4.19
N VAL A 428 -7.59 -24.74 -4.20
CA VAL A 428 -7.17 -26.09 -4.55
C VAL A 428 -7.78 -27.13 -3.61
N TYR A 429 -7.78 -26.88 -2.30
CA TYR A 429 -8.36 -27.82 -1.34
C TYR A 429 -9.87 -27.94 -1.44
N GLU A 430 -10.61 -26.85 -1.70
CA GLU A 430 -12.05 -26.94 -1.98
C GLU A 430 -12.33 -27.79 -3.21
N LYS A 431 -11.59 -27.61 -4.31
CA LYS A 431 -11.73 -28.43 -5.53
C LYS A 431 -11.39 -29.92 -5.30
N MET A 432 -10.75 -30.26 -4.18
CA MET A 432 -10.44 -31.63 -3.76
C MET A 432 -11.39 -32.16 -2.68
N ASP A 433 -12.47 -31.44 -2.37
CA ASP A 433 -13.40 -31.74 -1.27
C ASP A 433 -12.67 -31.89 0.09
N LYS A 434 -11.66 -31.04 0.33
CA LYS A 434 -10.90 -30.96 1.59
C LYS A 434 -11.23 -29.67 2.35
N ASN A 435 -12.51 -29.48 2.66
CA ASN A 435 -13.07 -28.25 3.22
C ASN A 435 -12.36 -27.77 4.50
N LEU A 436 -12.02 -28.65 5.45
CA LEU A 436 -11.27 -28.24 6.65
C LEU A 436 -9.90 -27.65 6.32
N ARG A 437 -9.18 -28.24 5.36
CA ARG A 437 -7.88 -27.71 4.91
C ARG A 437 -8.05 -26.43 4.13
N ALA A 438 -9.11 -26.31 3.33
CA ALA A 438 -9.44 -25.09 2.63
C ALA A 438 -9.74 -23.95 3.60
N TRP A 439 -10.63 -24.20 4.57
CA TRP A 439 -10.98 -23.28 5.64
C TRP A 439 -9.75 -22.76 6.38
N SER A 440 -8.84 -23.66 6.80
CA SER A 440 -7.58 -23.30 7.45
C SER A 440 -6.69 -22.40 6.60
N ARG A 441 -6.71 -22.54 5.27
CA ARG A 441 -5.95 -21.67 4.37
C ARG A 441 -6.63 -20.32 4.16
N TYR A 442 -7.96 -20.29 4.02
CA TYR A 442 -8.68 -19.03 3.88
C TYR A 442 -8.60 -18.17 5.14
N ILE A 443 -8.67 -18.74 6.34
CA ILE A 443 -8.55 -17.94 7.57
C ILE A 443 -7.15 -17.31 7.71
N ILE A 444 -6.08 -18.05 7.37
CA ILE A 444 -4.71 -17.49 7.33
C ILE A 444 -4.63 -16.33 6.31
N SER A 445 -5.26 -16.49 5.14
CA SER A 445 -5.29 -15.47 4.11
C SER A 445 -6.09 -14.22 4.55
N ALA A 446 -7.24 -14.42 5.18
CA ALA A 446 -8.16 -13.36 5.60
C ALA A 446 -7.66 -12.58 6.82
N MET A 447 -6.85 -13.19 7.69
CA MET A 447 -6.26 -12.55 8.88
C MET A 447 -4.95 -11.80 8.61
N ALA A 448 -4.47 -11.78 7.36
CA ALA A 448 -3.25 -11.07 7.02
C ALA A 448 -3.41 -9.54 7.10
N ASP A 449 -2.29 -8.82 7.16
CA ASP A 449 -2.29 -7.35 7.17
C ASP A 449 -2.83 -6.74 5.86
N ASP A 450 -2.61 -7.42 4.73
CA ASP A 450 -3.11 -7.07 3.39
C ASP A 450 -3.79 -8.30 2.76
N PRO A 451 -5.02 -8.64 3.20
CA PRO A 451 -5.72 -9.82 2.72
C PRO A 451 -6.28 -9.57 1.30
N PRO A 452 -6.19 -10.56 0.38
CA PRO A 452 -6.86 -10.47 -0.90
C PRO A 452 -8.38 -10.31 -0.70
N PRO A 453 -9.08 -9.51 -1.53
CA PRO A 453 -10.51 -9.24 -1.35
C PRO A 453 -11.38 -10.50 -1.40
N GLU A 454 -10.90 -11.57 -2.03
CA GLU A 454 -11.59 -12.86 -2.13
C GLU A 454 -11.41 -13.76 -0.90
N ALA A 455 -10.49 -13.45 0.03
CA ALA A 455 -10.15 -14.32 1.15
C ALA A 455 -11.31 -14.47 2.15
N THR A 456 -11.88 -13.36 2.61
CA THR A 456 -13.00 -13.37 3.55
C THR A 456 -14.28 -13.95 2.93
N PRO A 457 -14.69 -13.59 1.69
CA PRO A 457 -15.79 -14.28 1.02
C PRO A 457 -15.58 -15.78 0.85
N ALA A 458 -14.34 -16.23 0.61
CA ALA A 458 -14.03 -17.65 0.51
C ALA A 458 -14.17 -18.38 1.86
N LEU A 459 -13.70 -17.74 2.93
CA LEU A 459 -13.92 -18.22 4.29
C LEU A 459 -15.41 -18.27 4.65
N ASP A 460 -16.17 -17.22 4.34
CA ASP A 460 -17.59 -17.09 4.68
C ASP A 460 -18.45 -18.15 3.97
N ARG A 461 -18.13 -18.47 2.71
CA ARG A 461 -18.78 -19.56 1.97
C ARG A 461 -18.68 -20.90 2.72
N LEU A 462 -17.52 -21.22 3.30
CA LEU A 462 -17.37 -22.42 4.12
C LEU A 462 -18.02 -22.24 5.50
N ASN A 463 -17.95 -21.05 6.09
CA ASN A 463 -18.63 -20.77 7.35
C ASN A 463 -20.14 -21.02 7.29
N ASN A 464 -20.73 -20.79 6.13
CA ASN A 464 -22.15 -20.96 5.84
C ASN A 464 -22.49 -22.29 5.13
N ASN A 465 -21.53 -23.22 5.03
CA ASN A 465 -21.79 -24.54 4.47
C ASN A 465 -22.30 -25.50 5.57
N ILE A 466 -23.60 -25.82 5.53
CA ILE A 466 -24.29 -26.66 6.53
C ILE A 466 -23.62 -28.03 6.69
N GLU A 467 -23.27 -28.71 5.60
CA GLU A 467 -22.68 -30.06 5.67
C GLU A 467 -21.27 -30.02 6.29
N PHE A 468 -20.47 -29.01 5.92
CA PHE A 468 -19.17 -28.80 6.55
C PHE A 468 -19.30 -28.44 8.03
N ARG A 469 -20.28 -27.60 8.39
CA ARG A 469 -20.48 -27.15 9.77
C ARG A 469 -20.94 -28.25 10.72
N LYS A 470 -21.65 -29.26 10.21
CA LYS A 470 -21.95 -30.49 10.97
C LYS A 470 -20.69 -31.28 11.36
N GLU A 471 -19.63 -31.23 10.56
CA GLU A 471 -18.36 -31.93 10.82
C GLU A 471 -17.34 -31.05 11.57
N PHE A 472 -17.43 -29.73 11.44
CA PHE A 472 -16.51 -28.76 12.01
C PHE A 472 -17.27 -27.49 12.45
N GLY A 473 -17.59 -27.43 13.75
CA GLY A 473 -18.36 -26.33 14.33
C GLY A 473 -17.50 -25.08 14.61
N MET A 474 -18.14 -23.98 15.03
CA MET A 474 -17.43 -22.75 15.39
C MET A 474 -16.57 -22.88 16.64
N ARG A 475 -16.92 -23.81 17.53
CA ARG A 475 -16.06 -24.17 18.66
C ARG A 475 -14.75 -24.79 18.19
N ASP A 476 -14.79 -25.73 17.25
CA ASP A 476 -13.59 -26.38 16.70
C ASP A 476 -12.72 -25.34 15.97
N ALA A 477 -13.36 -24.40 15.27
CA ALA A 477 -12.70 -23.25 14.66
C ALA A 477 -11.98 -22.37 15.70
N ARG A 478 -12.63 -22.07 16.83
CA ARG A 478 -12.02 -21.31 17.93
C ARG A 478 -10.82 -22.03 18.52
N GLU A 479 -10.95 -23.33 18.81
CA GLU A 479 -9.85 -24.15 19.35
C GLU A 479 -8.66 -24.19 18.37
N LEU A 480 -8.90 -24.24 17.06
CA LEU A 480 -7.84 -24.19 16.05
C LEU A 480 -7.18 -22.80 15.92
N LEU A 481 -7.89 -21.73 16.31
CA LEU A 481 -7.40 -20.35 16.24
C LEU A 481 -6.82 -19.84 17.55
N GLU A 482 -6.74 -20.67 18.58
CA GLU A 482 -6.14 -20.31 19.87
C GLU A 482 -4.71 -19.78 19.66
N GLY A 483 -4.43 -18.61 20.23
CA GLY A 483 -3.14 -17.91 20.06
C GLY A 483 -2.95 -17.17 18.72
N HIS A 484 -3.90 -17.29 17.78
CA HIS A 484 -3.89 -16.56 16.51
C HIS A 484 -4.89 -15.40 16.46
N ILE A 485 -6.00 -15.50 17.20
CA ILE A 485 -6.98 -14.41 17.35
C ILE A 485 -6.88 -13.79 18.76
N PRO A 486 -7.35 -12.54 18.95
CA PRO A 486 -7.45 -11.95 20.28
C PRO A 486 -8.35 -12.80 21.19
N ASP A 487 -7.85 -13.14 22.36
CA ASP A 487 -8.59 -13.83 23.42
C ASP A 487 -8.16 -13.28 24.78
N PHE A 488 -8.99 -13.46 25.80
CA PHE A 488 -8.69 -13.05 27.17
C PHE A 488 -9.18 -14.10 28.16
N HIS A 489 -8.24 -14.62 28.93
CA HIS A 489 -8.49 -15.60 30.00
C HIS A 489 -8.02 -15.02 31.33
N PRO A 490 -8.88 -14.97 32.37
CA PRO A 490 -8.47 -14.52 33.69
C PRO A 490 -7.47 -15.51 34.32
N GLU A 491 -6.47 -15.00 35.04
CA GLU A 491 -5.44 -15.85 35.66
C GLU A 491 -5.98 -16.82 36.72
N ASN A 492 -7.07 -16.43 37.39
CA ASN A 492 -7.68 -17.17 38.48
C ASN A 492 -9.18 -17.34 38.24
N ARG A 493 -9.79 -18.28 38.96
CA ARG A 493 -11.25 -18.38 39.07
C ARG A 493 -11.76 -17.73 40.34
N ALA A 494 -13.02 -17.32 40.33
CA ALA A 494 -13.70 -16.82 41.51
C ALA A 494 -13.69 -17.86 42.64
N GLN A 495 -13.27 -17.45 43.84
CA GLN A 495 -13.31 -18.29 45.04
C GLN A 495 -14.63 -18.14 45.81
N GLN A 496 -15.42 -17.13 45.47
CA GLN A 496 -16.67 -16.80 46.14
C GLN A 496 -17.76 -16.55 45.12
N ARG A 497 -18.98 -16.97 45.47
CA ARG A 497 -20.16 -16.75 44.64
C ARG A 497 -20.41 -15.25 44.53
N PRO A 498 -20.52 -14.69 43.31
CA PRO A 498 -20.80 -13.28 43.16
C PRO A 498 -22.26 -12.97 43.51
N ALA A 499 -22.49 -11.71 43.88
CA ALA A 499 -23.84 -11.19 44.05
C ALA A 499 -24.64 -11.17 42.73
N ILE A 500 -23.94 -11.01 41.62
CA ILE A 500 -24.55 -10.87 40.29
C ILE A 500 -25.12 -12.17 39.74
N THR A 501 -26.07 -12.02 38.82
CA THR A 501 -26.66 -13.14 38.07
C THR A 501 -26.48 -13.02 36.56
N THR A 502 -26.42 -11.80 36.01
CA THR A 502 -26.41 -11.58 34.56
C THR A 502 -25.58 -10.38 34.14
N LEU A 503 -24.85 -10.53 33.03
CA LEU A 503 -24.24 -9.47 32.25
C LEU A 503 -24.90 -9.43 30.87
N GLU A 504 -25.50 -8.29 30.53
CA GLU A 504 -26.04 -8.01 29.20
C GLU A 504 -25.15 -6.97 28.52
N PHE A 505 -24.48 -7.36 27.44
CA PHE A 505 -23.57 -6.50 26.70
C PHE A 505 -24.11 -6.20 25.30
N PHE A 506 -24.35 -4.93 25.01
CA PHE A 506 -24.74 -4.44 23.69
C PHE A 506 -23.49 -3.97 22.94
N ASN A 507 -23.17 -4.64 21.84
CA ASN A 507 -21.95 -4.43 21.08
C ASN A 507 -22.23 -4.30 19.58
N SER A 508 -21.15 -4.08 18.82
CA SER A 508 -21.18 -4.09 17.37
C SER A 508 -19.85 -4.62 16.82
N VAL A 509 -19.89 -5.38 15.72
CA VAL A 509 -18.70 -5.85 15.01
C VAL A 509 -17.91 -4.71 14.40
N ASP A 510 -18.58 -3.61 14.08
CA ASP A 510 -18.00 -2.47 13.36
C ASP A 510 -17.73 -1.27 14.28
N ASN A 511 -17.72 -1.49 15.60
CA ASN A 511 -17.33 -0.48 16.57
C ASN A 511 -16.01 -0.88 17.27
N PRO A 512 -14.89 -0.15 17.03
CA PRO A 512 -13.58 -0.46 17.61
C PRO A 512 -13.57 -0.38 19.15
N ASP A 513 -14.44 0.43 19.76
CA ASP A 513 -14.51 0.56 21.22
C ASP A 513 -15.11 -0.71 21.89
N CYS A 514 -15.70 -1.63 21.12
CA CYS A 514 -16.32 -2.85 21.65
C CYS A 514 -15.34 -4.00 21.94
N GLY A 515 -14.19 -4.06 21.25
CA GLY A 515 -13.31 -5.25 21.26
C GLY A 515 -12.79 -5.63 22.64
N ALA A 516 -12.08 -4.70 23.31
CA ALA A 516 -11.50 -4.95 24.62
C ALA A 516 -12.56 -5.25 25.70
N ILE A 517 -13.72 -4.59 25.62
CA ILE A 517 -14.84 -4.81 26.54
C ILE A 517 -15.48 -6.18 26.31
N ALA A 518 -15.64 -6.59 25.05
CA ALA A 518 -16.18 -7.91 24.73
C ALA A 518 -15.30 -9.04 25.30
N LEU A 519 -13.98 -8.91 25.19
CA LEU A 519 -13.00 -9.84 25.75
C LEU A 519 -13.03 -9.85 27.29
N ALA A 520 -13.09 -8.67 27.91
CA ALA A 520 -13.21 -8.57 29.36
C ALA A 520 -14.50 -9.20 29.89
N VAL A 521 -15.63 -9.00 29.20
CA VAL A 521 -16.93 -9.61 29.53
C VAL A 521 -16.87 -11.14 29.40
N ASP A 522 -16.18 -11.67 28.38
CA ASP A 522 -15.94 -13.12 28.27
C ASP A 522 -15.09 -13.63 29.45
N GLY A 523 -14.05 -12.88 29.81
CA GLY A 523 -13.24 -13.17 30.98
C GLY A 523 -14.04 -13.20 32.29
N ILE A 524 -15.02 -12.32 32.47
CA ILE A 524 -15.93 -12.35 33.63
C ILE A 524 -16.78 -13.63 33.64
N GLY A 525 -17.29 -14.04 32.48
CA GLY A 525 -18.02 -15.30 32.34
C GLY A 525 -17.16 -16.51 32.72
N GLU A 526 -15.91 -16.54 32.26
CA GLU A 526 -14.96 -17.60 32.61
C GLU A 526 -14.59 -17.58 34.10
N TYR A 527 -14.33 -16.38 34.65
CA TYR A 527 -13.97 -16.17 36.05
C TYR A 527 -15.04 -16.72 37.00
N PHE A 528 -16.32 -16.52 36.67
CA PHE A 528 -17.47 -16.97 37.46
C PHE A 528 -18.14 -18.25 36.92
N SER A 529 -17.45 -19.04 36.09
CA SER A 529 -18.01 -20.25 35.47
C SER A 529 -18.65 -21.24 36.47
N ASP A 530 -18.14 -21.33 37.70
CA ASP A 530 -18.67 -22.23 38.74
C ASP A 530 -19.95 -21.72 39.43
N TYR A 531 -20.43 -20.51 39.11
CA TYR A 531 -21.51 -19.82 39.82
C TYR A 531 -22.72 -19.44 38.96
N ASN A 532 -22.81 -19.97 37.74
CA ASN A 532 -23.91 -19.76 36.78
C ASN A 532 -24.17 -18.27 36.45
N VAL A 533 -23.11 -17.46 36.35
CA VAL A 533 -23.25 -16.08 35.87
C VAL A 533 -23.56 -16.10 34.38
N GLN A 534 -24.67 -15.46 34.02
CA GLN A 534 -25.19 -15.44 32.66
C GLN A 534 -24.59 -14.29 31.87
N VAL A 535 -23.75 -14.57 30.88
CA VAL A 535 -23.27 -13.55 29.93
C VAL A 535 -24.10 -13.66 28.66
N VAL A 536 -24.68 -12.57 28.19
CA VAL A 536 -25.37 -12.51 26.89
C VAL A 536 -24.96 -11.26 26.12
N LYS A 537 -24.70 -11.41 24.82
CA LYS A 537 -24.25 -10.34 23.94
C LYS A 537 -25.27 -10.06 22.83
N TYR A 538 -25.66 -8.80 22.73
CA TYR A 538 -26.60 -8.29 21.74
C TYR A 538 -25.87 -7.42 20.74
N HIS A 539 -25.86 -7.84 19.47
CA HIS A 539 -25.31 -7.04 18.39
C HIS A 539 -26.31 -6.00 17.92
N LEU A 540 -25.84 -4.78 17.68
CA LEU A 540 -26.65 -3.66 17.22
C LEU A 540 -25.97 -2.97 16.04
N SER A 541 -26.79 -2.55 15.07
CA SER A 541 -26.41 -1.73 13.92
C SER A 541 -26.23 -0.26 14.33
N ARG A 542 -25.38 0.00 15.33
CA ARG A 542 -25.12 1.32 15.91
C ARG A 542 -23.62 1.43 16.23
N PRO A 543 -22.83 2.27 15.53
CA PRO A 543 -23.27 3.34 14.63
C PRO A 543 -23.61 2.89 13.19
N THR A 544 -23.01 1.82 12.71
CA THR A 544 -23.12 1.29 11.33
C THR A 544 -23.81 -0.07 11.32
N GLY A 545 -24.11 -0.63 10.15
CA GLY A 545 -24.77 -1.94 10.03
C GLY A 545 -23.95 -3.07 10.67
N ASP A 546 -24.63 -4.00 11.37
CA ASP A 546 -24.01 -5.18 11.97
C ASP A 546 -24.74 -6.46 11.51
N PRO A 547 -24.05 -7.43 10.88
CA PRO A 547 -24.68 -8.64 10.35
C PRO A 547 -25.10 -9.65 11.43
N MET A 548 -24.82 -9.38 12.71
CA MET A 548 -25.32 -10.18 13.84
C MET A 548 -26.47 -9.50 14.60
N GLU A 549 -26.92 -8.30 14.18
CA GLU A 549 -28.10 -7.69 14.79
C GLU A 549 -29.36 -8.54 14.56
N THR A 550 -30.11 -8.74 15.65
CA THR A 550 -31.37 -9.50 15.64
C THR A 550 -32.52 -8.62 16.14
N ARG A 551 -33.76 -8.99 15.78
CA ARG A 551 -34.97 -8.27 16.24
C ARG A 551 -35.04 -8.16 17.77
N ILE A 552 -34.66 -9.23 18.47
CA ILE A 552 -34.62 -9.25 19.94
C ILE A 552 -33.55 -8.31 20.48
N SER A 553 -32.39 -8.19 19.82
CA SER A 553 -31.33 -7.26 20.22
C SER A 553 -31.81 -5.81 20.16
N VAL A 554 -32.49 -5.42 19.08
CA VAL A 554 -33.11 -4.09 18.94
C VAL A 554 -34.18 -3.87 20.01
N THR A 555 -35.08 -4.83 20.20
CA THR A 555 -36.16 -4.76 21.22
C THR A 555 -35.60 -4.58 22.63
N ARG A 556 -34.53 -5.31 22.95
CA ARG A 556 -33.86 -5.25 24.24
C ARG A 556 -33.11 -3.94 24.44
N ALA A 557 -32.45 -3.45 23.40
CA ALA A 557 -31.77 -2.16 23.41
C ALA A 557 -32.74 -1.00 23.64
N ASP A 558 -33.90 -1.02 22.96
CA ASP A 558 -34.95 -0.02 23.11
C ASP A 558 -35.58 -0.07 24.51
N TYR A 559 -35.78 -1.27 25.08
CA TYR A 559 -36.21 -1.43 26.46
C TYR A 559 -35.28 -0.72 27.45
N TYR A 560 -33.97 -0.85 27.27
CA TYR A 560 -32.98 -0.16 28.12
C TYR A 560 -32.70 1.29 27.72
N GLY A 561 -33.20 1.76 26.57
CA GLY A 561 -32.86 3.08 26.03
C GLY A 561 -31.39 3.19 25.61
N VAL A 562 -30.77 2.07 25.22
CA VAL A 562 -29.44 2.06 24.61
C VAL A 562 -29.56 2.78 23.27
N LYS A 563 -28.66 3.73 23.00
CA LYS A 563 -28.63 4.48 21.72
C LYS A 563 -27.33 4.29 20.94
N THR A 564 -26.29 3.79 21.61
CA THR A 564 -24.95 3.62 21.07
C THR A 564 -24.35 2.36 21.68
N THR A 565 -23.47 1.70 20.93
CA THR A 565 -22.57 0.66 21.46
C THR A 565 -21.22 1.30 21.80
N PRO A 566 -20.41 0.72 22.71
CA PRO A 566 -20.77 -0.34 23.64
C PRO A 566 -21.74 0.14 24.75
N ALA A 567 -22.58 -0.75 25.26
CA ALA A 567 -23.33 -0.55 26.50
C ALA A 567 -23.40 -1.85 27.31
N LEU A 568 -23.18 -1.77 28.62
CA LEU A 568 -23.14 -2.93 29.51
C LEU A 568 -24.12 -2.74 30.66
N PHE A 569 -24.83 -3.81 31.00
CA PHE A 569 -25.74 -3.89 32.13
C PHE A 569 -25.38 -5.08 33.00
N ILE A 570 -25.36 -4.88 34.31
CA ILE A 570 -25.20 -5.92 35.32
C ILE A 570 -26.50 -6.00 36.09
N ASP A 571 -27.17 -7.15 36.04
CA ASP A 571 -28.52 -7.36 36.61
C ASP A 571 -29.51 -6.23 36.25
N GLY A 572 -29.46 -5.73 35.01
CA GLY A 572 -30.31 -4.66 34.50
C GLY A 572 -29.88 -3.23 34.89
N LYS A 573 -28.81 -3.06 35.67
CA LYS A 573 -28.24 -1.75 36.00
C LYS A 573 -27.11 -1.39 35.03
N ARG A 574 -27.19 -0.21 34.43
CA ARG A 574 -26.19 0.29 33.47
C ARG A 574 -24.83 0.54 34.14
N VAL A 575 -23.77 0.10 33.47
CA VAL A 575 -22.36 0.38 33.83
C VAL A 575 -21.85 1.57 33.02
N ASP A 576 -21.06 2.46 33.64
CA ASP A 576 -20.39 3.55 32.93
C ASP A 576 -19.11 3.04 32.28
N LEU A 577 -19.12 2.94 30.95
CA LEU A 577 -17.99 2.42 30.17
C LEU A 577 -17.02 3.53 29.70
N ARG A 578 -17.31 4.81 29.97
CA ARG A 578 -16.48 5.92 29.45
C ARG A 578 -15.03 5.85 29.95
N GLY A 579 -14.82 5.31 31.14
CA GLY A 579 -13.49 5.12 31.72
C GLY A 579 -12.67 4.04 31.02
N PHE A 580 -13.29 3.13 30.26
CA PHE A 580 -12.61 1.97 29.65
C PHE A 580 -12.16 2.18 28.20
N LYS A 581 -12.42 3.36 27.63
CA LYS A 581 -12.08 3.64 26.24
C LYS A 581 -10.56 3.61 26.03
N GLY A 582 -10.11 2.76 25.09
CA GLY A 582 -8.69 2.58 24.76
C GLY A 582 -7.89 1.80 25.81
N MET A 583 -8.54 1.20 26.80
CA MET A 583 -7.87 0.33 27.78
C MET A 583 -7.64 -1.08 27.24
N MET A 584 -6.67 -1.79 27.82
CA MET A 584 -6.42 -3.20 27.53
C MET A 584 -7.51 -4.08 28.17
N PRO A 585 -7.82 -5.28 27.61
CA PRO A 585 -8.84 -6.17 28.16
C PRO A 585 -8.69 -6.47 29.66
N GLN A 586 -7.45 -6.63 30.14
CA GLN A 586 -7.16 -6.88 31.56
C GLN A 586 -7.60 -5.72 32.47
N ASP A 587 -7.37 -4.47 32.05
CA ASP A 587 -7.73 -3.29 32.84
C ASP A 587 -9.25 -3.13 32.90
N VAL A 588 -9.92 -3.38 31.77
CA VAL A 588 -11.39 -3.40 31.71
C VAL A 588 -11.95 -4.50 32.60
N PHE A 589 -11.39 -5.71 32.52
CA PHE A 589 -11.79 -6.84 33.35
C PHE A 589 -11.68 -6.51 34.84
N ASN A 590 -10.55 -5.94 35.28
CA ASN A 590 -10.34 -5.56 36.68
C ASN A 590 -11.37 -4.51 37.14
N GLY A 591 -11.62 -3.49 36.32
CA GLY A 591 -12.61 -2.46 36.65
C GLY A 591 -14.05 -2.99 36.68
N LEU A 592 -14.39 -3.95 35.82
CA LEU A 592 -15.69 -4.62 35.85
C LEU A 592 -15.83 -5.50 37.09
N LEU A 593 -14.77 -6.24 37.46
CA LEU A 593 -14.78 -7.12 38.63
C LEU A 593 -15.01 -6.33 39.93
N GLU A 594 -14.35 -5.18 40.10
CA GLU A 594 -14.58 -4.29 41.24
C GLU A 594 -16.05 -3.81 41.29
N GLY A 595 -16.64 -3.49 40.13
CA GLY A 595 -18.05 -3.10 40.04
C GLY A 595 -19.05 -4.22 40.37
N ILE A 596 -18.63 -5.48 40.20
CA ILE A 596 -19.43 -6.68 40.46
C ILE A 596 -19.40 -7.05 41.95
N GLU A 597 -18.24 -6.99 42.59
CA GLU A 597 -18.06 -7.35 44.00
C GLU A 597 -18.85 -6.43 44.96
N ASN A 598 -19.19 -5.22 44.50
CA ASN A 598 -19.90 -4.21 45.27
C ASN A 598 -21.44 -4.25 45.14
N GLN A 599 -22.03 -5.34 44.63
CA GLN A 599 -23.49 -5.45 44.43
C GLN A 599 -24.20 -6.33 45.47
N ASP A 600 -25.51 -6.11 45.65
CA ASP A 600 -26.36 -6.92 46.52
C ASP A 600 -26.90 -8.16 45.79
N PRO A 601 -26.87 -9.36 46.39
CA PRO A 601 -27.29 -10.59 45.72
C PRO A 601 -28.78 -10.60 45.38
N ALA A 602 -29.13 -11.02 44.16
CA ALA A 602 -30.51 -11.32 43.78
C ALA A 602 -31.01 -12.63 44.42
N LYS A 603 -32.31 -12.70 44.79
CA LYS A 603 -32.97 -13.91 45.32
C LYS A 603 -33.22 -14.93 44.21
N ARG A 604 -33.04 -16.22 44.47
CA ARG A 604 -32.96 -17.26 43.41
C ARG A 604 -33.81 -18.49 43.72
N GLU A 605 -35.04 -18.57 43.23
CA GLU A 605 -35.77 -19.84 43.04
C GLU A 605 -36.74 -19.73 41.83
N LEU A 606 -36.70 -20.71 40.92
CA LEU A 606 -37.57 -20.81 39.72
C LEU A 606 -37.78 -22.29 39.41
N MET A 607 -38.99 -22.68 39.00
CA MET A 607 -39.21 -23.97 38.36
C MET A 607 -39.33 -23.78 36.85
N THR A 608 -38.59 -24.59 36.10
CA THR A 608 -38.62 -24.61 34.64
C THR A 608 -38.87 -26.00 34.12
N ASN A 609 -39.62 -26.08 33.02
CA ASN A 609 -39.73 -27.29 32.21
C ASN A 609 -39.44 -26.91 30.76
N THR A 610 -38.56 -27.66 30.11
CA THR A 610 -38.22 -27.45 28.70
C THR A 610 -38.61 -28.73 27.97
N THR A 611 -39.39 -28.61 26.90
CA THR A 611 -39.85 -29.75 26.13
C THR A 611 -39.65 -29.52 24.66
N ARG A 612 -38.94 -30.43 24.01
CA ARG A 612 -38.79 -30.44 22.55
C ARG A 612 -39.98 -31.15 21.91
N LYS A 613 -40.63 -30.50 20.95
CA LYS A 613 -41.78 -31.06 20.22
C LYS A 613 -41.72 -30.64 18.76
N ASP A 614 -41.80 -31.62 17.85
CA ASP A 614 -41.87 -31.41 16.40
C ASP A 614 -40.75 -30.50 15.84
N GLY A 615 -39.54 -30.57 16.39
CA GLY A 615 -38.38 -29.76 15.97
C GLY A 615 -38.32 -28.36 16.59
N GLN A 616 -39.36 -27.94 17.30
CA GLN A 616 -39.43 -26.70 18.06
C GLN A 616 -39.06 -26.95 19.53
N ILE A 617 -38.63 -25.89 20.22
CA ILE A 617 -38.42 -25.94 21.66
C ILE A 617 -39.48 -25.11 22.36
N GLU A 618 -40.27 -25.76 23.20
CA GLU A 618 -41.17 -25.11 24.13
C GLU A 618 -40.46 -24.92 25.47
N VAL A 619 -40.31 -23.66 25.86
CA VAL A 619 -39.76 -23.25 27.16
C VAL A 619 -40.93 -22.84 28.04
N GLU A 620 -41.15 -23.60 29.11
CA GLU A 620 -42.14 -23.29 30.12
C GLU A 620 -41.45 -22.92 31.44
N PHE A 621 -41.82 -21.79 32.01
CA PHE A 621 -41.30 -21.40 33.32
C PHE A 621 -42.37 -20.75 34.20
N GLN A 622 -42.22 -20.98 35.51
CA GLN A 622 -43.06 -20.41 36.54
C GLN A 622 -42.16 -19.74 37.60
N PRO A 623 -42.17 -18.40 37.68
CA PRO A 623 -41.39 -17.67 38.65
C PRO A 623 -42.08 -17.65 40.02
N LEU A 624 -41.34 -18.01 41.06
CA LEU A 624 -41.79 -18.01 42.46
C LEU A 624 -41.53 -16.63 43.11
N VAL A 625 -42.05 -15.56 42.50
CA VAL A 625 -41.88 -14.18 43.01
C VAL A 625 -43.22 -13.57 43.42
N GLU A 626 -43.29 -13.02 44.64
CA GLU A 626 -44.48 -12.32 45.18
C GLU A 626 -44.41 -10.82 44.89
N GLY A 627 -45.46 -10.28 44.25
CA GLY A 627 -45.66 -8.83 44.03
C GLY A 627 -44.72 -8.21 42.98
N LEU A 628 -45.22 -7.18 42.29
CA LEU A 628 -44.64 -6.42 41.15
C LEU A 628 -45.02 -6.94 39.75
N GLU A 629 -45.15 -6.01 38.80
CA GLU A 629 -45.26 -6.31 37.37
C GLU A 629 -43.86 -6.68 36.84
N TYR A 630 -43.70 -7.91 36.36
CA TYR A 630 -42.45 -8.40 35.81
C TYR A 630 -42.47 -8.38 34.28
N GLN A 631 -41.29 -8.42 33.70
CA GLN A 631 -41.07 -8.66 32.29
C GLN A 631 -40.15 -9.88 32.16
N SER A 632 -40.43 -10.73 31.18
CA SER A 632 -39.59 -11.86 30.84
C SER A 632 -38.92 -11.66 29.50
N ALA A 633 -37.67 -12.10 29.38
CA ALA A 633 -37.01 -12.30 28.10
C ALA A 633 -36.54 -13.76 28.00
N VAL A 634 -36.88 -14.43 26.90
CA VAL A 634 -36.37 -15.78 26.59
C VAL A 634 -35.49 -15.67 25.36
N LEU A 635 -34.24 -16.09 25.47
CA LEU A 635 -33.17 -15.82 24.51
C LEU A 635 -32.56 -17.14 24.04
N LEU A 636 -32.36 -17.26 22.74
CA LEU A 636 -31.49 -18.27 22.14
C LEU A 636 -30.11 -17.65 21.98
N VAL A 637 -29.12 -18.23 22.65
CA VAL A 637 -27.75 -17.72 22.73
C VAL A 637 -26.80 -18.75 22.16
N GLU A 638 -26.04 -18.38 21.13
CA GLU A 638 -25.03 -19.23 20.50
C GLU A 638 -23.66 -19.01 21.13
N GLY A 639 -22.96 -20.11 21.41
CA GLY A 639 -21.69 -20.11 22.13
C GLY A 639 -20.57 -19.38 21.41
N ASP A 640 -20.42 -19.60 20.10
CA ASP A 640 -19.33 -19.09 19.27
C ASP A 640 -19.85 -18.71 17.88
N VAL A 641 -19.63 -17.46 17.44
CA VAL A 641 -19.99 -16.97 16.10
C VAL A 641 -18.81 -16.23 15.50
N MET A 642 -18.46 -16.58 14.26
CA MET A 642 -17.38 -15.90 13.53
C MET A 642 -17.92 -14.75 12.69
N SER A 643 -17.32 -13.57 12.83
CA SER A 643 -17.55 -12.42 11.94
C SER A 643 -16.34 -11.48 12.05
N ALA A 644 -15.97 -10.83 10.96
CA ALA A 644 -14.88 -9.86 10.95
C ALA A 644 -15.46 -8.43 10.90
N GLY A 645 -14.80 -7.49 11.58
CA GLY A 645 -15.20 -6.08 11.59
C GLY A 645 -14.22 -5.18 12.33
N ALA A 646 -14.51 -3.88 12.40
CA ALA A 646 -13.65 -2.88 13.01
C ALA A 646 -13.41 -3.05 14.53
N SER A 647 -14.15 -3.93 15.21
CA SER A 647 -13.89 -4.29 16.62
C SER A 647 -12.54 -4.98 16.84
N GLY A 648 -11.93 -5.53 15.78
CA GLY A 648 -10.70 -6.32 15.83
C GLY A 648 -10.90 -7.77 16.28
N LEU A 649 -12.14 -8.19 16.56
CA LEU A 649 -12.47 -9.56 16.93
C LEU A 649 -12.94 -10.36 15.73
N TRP A 650 -12.54 -11.63 15.71
CA TRP A 650 -12.97 -12.62 14.72
C TRP A 650 -14.00 -13.61 15.26
N MET A 651 -14.00 -13.84 16.57
CA MET A 651 -14.88 -14.78 17.25
C MET A 651 -15.63 -14.06 18.36
N TYR A 652 -16.95 -14.19 18.36
CA TYR A 652 -17.84 -13.61 19.35
C TYR A 652 -18.50 -14.73 20.14
N ARG A 653 -18.47 -14.60 21.47
CA ARG A 653 -19.08 -15.58 22.38
C ARG A 653 -20.43 -15.11 22.90
N ASN A 654 -21.30 -16.07 23.21
CA ASN A 654 -22.58 -15.82 23.87
C ASN A 654 -23.49 -14.84 23.09
N VAL A 655 -23.57 -15.01 21.77
CA VAL A 655 -24.31 -14.12 20.86
C VAL A 655 -25.79 -14.45 20.86
N VAL A 656 -26.65 -13.46 21.07
CA VAL A 656 -28.11 -13.64 21.03
C VAL A 656 -28.59 -13.74 19.58
N ARG A 657 -29.05 -14.94 19.20
CA ARG A 657 -29.48 -15.28 17.83
C ARG A 657 -30.99 -15.12 17.62
N HIS A 658 -31.78 -15.31 18.68
CA HIS A 658 -33.24 -15.16 18.63
C HIS A 658 -33.79 -14.93 20.03
N GLY A 659 -35.06 -14.54 20.15
CA GLY A 659 -35.73 -14.48 21.44
C GLY A 659 -37.04 -13.72 21.40
N ILE A 660 -37.70 -13.67 22.56
CA ILE A 660 -38.90 -12.88 22.79
C ILE A 660 -38.76 -12.09 24.09
N GLN A 661 -39.41 -10.94 24.15
CA GLN A 661 -39.60 -10.19 25.38
C GLN A 661 -41.07 -9.86 25.55
N SER A 662 -41.64 -10.20 26.71
CA SER A 662 -43.08 -10.05 27.00
C SER A 662 -43.31 -9.61 28.44
N LEU A 663 -44.42 -8.92 28.69
CA LEU A 663 -44.90 -8.68 30.07
C LEU A 663 -45.30 -10.02 30.68
N PHE A 664 -45.03 -10.15 31.97
CA PHE A 664 -45.35 -11.33 32.76
C PHE A 664 -46.58 -11.02 33.62
N ASP A 665 -47.76 -11.46 33.19
CA ASP A 665 -49.04 -11.33 33.90
C ASP A 665 -49.75 -12.66 34.14
N GLU A 666 -49.20 -13.78 33.64
CA GLU A 666 -49.77 -15.13 33.74
C GLU A 666 -49.01 -16.03 34.74
N GLU A 667 -49.68 -17.05 35.29
CA GLU A 667 -49.06 -18.06 36.17
C GLU A 667 -47.99 -18.93 35.44
N LYS A 668 -47.96 -18.90 34.10
CA LYS A 668 -47.10 -19.73 33.26
C LYS A 668 -46.82 -19.04 31.92
N VAL A 669 -45.57 -18.96 31.50
CA VAL A 669 -45.20 -18.49 30.15
C VAL A 669 -44.70 -19.67 29.33
N THR A 670 -45.23 -19.82 28.12
CA THR A 670 -44.75 -20.76 27.12
C THR A 670 -44.16 -19.99 25.94
N TYR A 671 -42.91 -20.28 25.61
CA TYR A 671 -42.24 -19.73 24.44
C TYR A 671 -41.81 -20.83 23.49
N THR A 672 -42.11 -20.66 22.20
CA THR A 672 -41.72 -21.59 21.15
C THR A 672 -40.59 -21.00 20.34
N ILE A 673 -39.42 -21.65 20.36
CA ILE A 673 -38.33 -21.36 19.44
C ILE A 673 -38.64 -22.05 18.11
N PRO A 674 -38.55 -21.34 16.97
CA PRO A 674 -38.72 -21.95 15.64
C PRO A 674 -37.77 -23.13 15.43
N ASP A 675 -38.08 -23.95 14.42
CA ASP A 675 -37.07 -24.90 13.93
C ASP A 675 -35.83 -24.14 13.39
N VAL A 676 -34.71 -24.86 13.32
CA VAL A 676 -33.40 -24.28 13.01
C VAL A 676 -33.35 -23.74 11.57
N GLU A 677 -34.08 -24.32 10.63
CA GLU A 677 -34.10 -23.86 9.24
C GLU A 677 -34.85 -22.52 9.12
N ALA A 678 -36.00 -22.39 9.79
CA ALA A 678 -36.72 -21.13 9.89
C ALA A 678 -35.90 -20.04 10.59
N LEU A 679 -35.06 -20.41 11.57
CA LEU A 679 -34.14 -19.50 12.22
C LEU A 679 -33.06 -18.98 11.25
N TRP A 680 -32.46 -19.85 10.44
CA TRP A 680 -31.49 -19.45 9.43
C TRP A 680 -32.09 -18.46 8.42
N GLU A 681 -33.30 -18.72 7.94
CA GLU A 681 -34.01 -17.84 7.00
C GLU A 681 -34.34 -16.46 7.62
N ASP A 682 -34.80 -16.41 8.88
CA ASP A 682 -35.10 -15.14 9.55
C ASP A 682 -33.83 -14.30 9.78
N ILE A 683 -32.72 -14.94 10.14
CA ILE A 683 -31.43 -14.25 10.33
C ILE A 683 -30.91 -13.72 8.99
N ASP A 684 -30.87 -14.54 7.94
CA ASP A 684 -30.39 -14.08 6.62
C ASP A 684 -31.27 -12.96 6.04
N THR A 685 -32.60 -13.05 6.24
CA THR A 685 -33.53 -11.97 5.89
C THR A 685 -33.23 -10.69 6.66
N THR A 686 -32.96 -10.80 7.97
CA THR A 686 -32.61 -9.65 8.81
C THR A 686 -31.30 -9.00 8.35
N ILE A 687 -30.28 -9.80 8.01
CA ILE A 687 -29.01 -9.31 7.44
C ILE A 687 -29.27 -8.53 6.15
N GLY A 688 -30.08 -9.07 5.22
CA GLY A 688 -30.43 -8.39 3.97
C GLY A 688 -31.17 -7.06 4.19
N GLN A 689 -32.05 -7.00 5.18
CA GLN A 689 -32.74 -5.74 5.56
C GLN A 689 -31.76 -4.69 6.09
N ILE A 690 -30.74 -5.12 6.83
CA ILE A 690 -29.69 -4.23 7.34
C ILE A 690 -28.83 -3.72 6.17
N GLU A 691 -28.40 -4.60 5.26
CA GLU A 691 -27.68 -4.21 4.04
C GLU A 691 -28.42 -3.14 3.24
N GLU A 692 -29.73 -3.34 3.00
CA GLU A 692 -30.59 -2.37 2.32
C GLU A 692 -30.64 -1.04 3.09
N LYS A 693 -30.93 -1.09 4.40
CA LYS A 693 -31.08 0.08 5.26
C LYS A 693 -29.81 0.94 5.32
N TYR A 694 -28.64 0.31 5.34
CA TYR A 694 -27.34 1.01 5.42
C TYR A 694 -26.66 1.17 4.04
N SER A 695 -27.29 0.73 2.95
CA SER A 695 -26.73 0.75 1.60
C SER A 695 -25.33 0.13 1.55
N THR A 696 -25.18 -1.03 2.17
CA THR A 696 -23.91 -1.76 2.30
C THR A 696 -24.07 -3.22 1.88
N SER A 697 -22.97 -3.94 1.70
CA SER A 697 -22.97 -5.40 1.57
C SER A 697 -21.94 -5.97 2.52
N PHE A 698 -22.37 -6.93 3.33
CA PHE A 698 -21.49 -7.56 4.31
C PHE A 698 -20.64 -8.63 3.65
N ILE A 699 -19.34 -8.58 3.92
CA ILE A 699 -18.38 -9.58 3.44
C ILE A 699 -18.59 -10.92 4.15
N THR A 700 -19.07 -10.89 5.41
CA THR A 700 -19.47 -12.08 6.16
C THR A 700 -20.94 -12.01 6.54
N ARG A 701 -21.69 -13.07 6.26
CA ARG A 701 -23.11 -13.19 6.66
C ARG A 701 -23.25 -14.40 7.60
N PRO A 702 -23.04 -14.25 8.92
CA PRO A 702 -23.03 -15.39 9.83
C PRO A 702 -24.46 -15.84 10.15
N TRP A 703 -25.23 -16.32 9.16
CA TRP A 703 -26.64 -16.72 9.31
C TRP A 703 -26.79 -18.13 9.87
N TYR A 704 -25.81 -19.01 9.65
CA TYR A 704 -25.80 -20.35 10.22
C TYR A 704 -25.78 -20.28 11.74
N VAL A 705 -26.65 -21.07 12.37
CA VAL A 705 -26.75 -21.26 13.82
C VAL A 705 -26.51 -22.73 14.12
N ASP A 706 -25.54 -23.00 14.99
CA ASP A 706 -25.23 -24.34 15.49
C ASP A 706 -26.10 -24.67 16.72
N PRO A 707 -27.15 -25.50 16.58
CA PRO A 707 -28.07 -25.80 17.68
C PRO A 707 -27.37 -26.52 18.84
N ASP A 708 -26.32 -27.29 18.57
CA ASP A 708 -25.58 -28.05 19.58
C ASP A 708 -24.67 -27.14 20.42
N ARG A 709 -24.52 -25.89 19.99
CA ARG A 709 -23.80 -24.82 20.68
C ARG A 709 -24.72 -23.71 21.16
N CYS A 710 -26.02 -23.93 21.09
CA CYS A 710 -27.01 -22.99 21.60
C CYS A 710 -27.43 -23.32 23.03
N ARG A 711 -27.81 -22.28 23.75
CA ARG A 711 -28.44 -22.35 25.06
C ARG A 711 -29.59 -21.37 25.15
N ILE A 712 -30.54 -21.71 26.01
CA ILE A 712 -31.72 -20.91 26.29
C ILE A 712 -31.47 -20.16 27.58
N VAL A 713 -31.52 -18.83 27.52
CA VAL A 713 -31.40 -17.95 28.69
C VAL A 713 -32.74 -17.29 28.96
N VAL A 714 -33.27 -17.45 30.16
CA VAL A 714 -34.50 -16.80 30.63
C VAL A 714 -34.12 -15.73 31.64
N LEU A 715 -34.56 -14.49 31.41
CA LEU A 715 -34.37 -13.35 32.29
C LEU A 715 -35.73 -12.87 32.81
N ILE A 716 -35.88 -12.73 34.12
CA ILE A 716 -37.05 -12.12 34.76
C ILE A 716 -36.62 -10.83 35.44
N GLN A 717 -37.28 -9.74 35.09
CA GLN A 717 -36.92 -8.40 35.55
C GLN A 717 -38.13 -7.60 36.01
N GLU A 718 -37.93 -6.76 37.01
CA GLU A 718 -38.92 -5.79 37.45
C GLU A 718 -39.14 -4.73 36.35
N LYS A 719 -40.40 -4.44 36.01
CA LYS A 719 -40.72 -3.54 34.89
C LYS A 719 -40.21 -2.10 35.10
N GLU A 720 -40.36 -1.56 36.30
CA GLU A 720 -40.01 -0.16 36.61
C GLU A 720 -38.50 0.04 36.82
N SER A 721 -37.89 -0.77 37.69
CA SER A 721 -36.47 -0.66 38.03
C SER A 721 -35.56 -1.25 36.95
N LYS A 722 -36.12 -2.11 36.09
CA LYS A 722 -35.41 -2.95 35.10
C LYS A 722 -34.43 -3.93 35.72
N ARG A 723 -34.45 -4.07 37.05
CA ARG A 723 -33.55 -4.98 37.77
C ARG A 723 -33.90 -6.41 37.40
N ILE A 724 -32.91 -7.18 36.99
CA ILE A 724 -33.05 -8.62 36.84
C ILE A 724 -33.10 -9.22 38.25
N VAL A 725 -34.22 -9.85 38.56
CA VAL A 725 -34.42 -10.53 39.85
C VAL A 725 -34.06 -12.00 39.76
N LEU A 726 -34.05 -12.56 38.55
CA LEU A 726 -33.77 -13.96 38.31
C LEU A 726 -33.30 -14.19 36.87
N SER A 727 -32.29 -15.04 36.71
CA SER A 727 -31.87 -15.59 35.43
C SER A 727 -31.69 -17.09 35.51
N PHE A 728 -31.96 -17.79 34.42
CA PHE A 728 -31.75 -19.23 34.28
C PHE A 728 -31.19 -19.55 32.89
N GLU A 729 -30.42 -20.63 32.81
CA GLU A 729 -29.85 -21.15 31.58
C GLU A 729 -30.13 -22.65 31.47
N LYS A 730 -30.45 -23.09 30.26
CA LYS A 730 -30.50 -24.50 29.89
C LYS A 730 -29.90 -24.73 28.50
N ALA A 731 -29.23 -25.86 28.31
CA ALA A 731 -28.76 -26.27 26.99
C ALA A 731 -29.95 -26.44 26.02
N PHE A 732 -29.74 -26.16 24.74
CA PHE A 732 -30.78 -26.30 23.71
C PHE A 732 -31.18 -27.77 23.43
N GLU A 733 -30.30 -28.73 23.75
CA GLU A 733 -30.53 -30.16 23.47
C GLU A 733 -31.36 -30.92 24.54
N GLU A 734 -31.55 -30.35 25.74
CA GLU A 734 -32.24 -30.96 26.91
C GLU A 734 -33.60 -30.33 27.24
#